data_AF-A0A9W3X425-F1
#
_entry.id   AF-A0A9W3X425-F1
#
_cell.length_a   1.000
_cell.length_b   1.000
_cell.length_c   1.000
_cell.angle_alpha   90.00
_cell.angle_beta   90.00
_cell.angle_gamma   90.00
#
_symmetry.space_group_name_H-M   'P 1'
#
loop_
_entity.id
_entity.type
_entity.pdbx_description
1 polymer ?
#
loop_
_entity_poly.entity_id
_entity_poly.type
_entity_poly.pdbx_seq_one_letter_code
_entity_poly.pdbx_strand_id
1 'polypeptide(L)'
;MKNKYMKPLGVVLLTSNIIGFGNQTVVFADTDNVLPKGQTEKQELLKEFKKTTVSSVAIDSVEELSDLQRIMVEVIKEDNGISNMFYEHTKAKAEKQGIEFDYLEFLKAMLDEGIKISAKVTEVPFLSFFVPLIDTFFPKKEEDVWEEIKPKVEMLINEKLDERFTKETLDTLVSKLQGLSQNMNTLKEYIKVFNDQAEEIKTNDTNAIAAYEQNPKEKQAERIRTSLDVVLGNINSMSDEFRRREYAIPSLPLYTQLANIHIGILKEMVEHGEEWGIDKENVKQYKVDLRKAIKTYSDQVYKTYNEGLDKIKKIGEQEGENEGETEQYGSHVGATIWKRVNPYVRTMTLTCLDFLPLWSAQDVVKYQNPTHLQRTRSIYDDGIMQMYNNGGYDGLRNKFHAGYPGELKEVQYSQGEAVYGMKMTYDWGGGNDGSTWSTSAGTLKNPYTRTAPFRYGAWKYSPARNTIEVGGKEAWSGRPAYPGHKLSRIIITGINTNDHAVQGLVNAYIPVETQLVNKVGNTRNVKVQKKDENGKLMQDNKGKFILEDKTLSIIEGIPAEKYKEHKGFSSALEEINGANVMVSDKSRDWLTYNVTSETTQQYKIRYRVATKGKTSFELSIKDTRTDNYNKIANINIPDTTIYTGNQDQQNGITGKQGTYIVVDGPTLNLQKGQNTISIVKNNGNWLALDRIEFVPLGEDTKQQGESGWQQKDGKWYYIDESKEKVKGWKEINGKYYYFGKTGDGVGLSTEGEMAIGWKKINGKQYYFARTGDESGMSSEGEMAKGWYTLDGKTYHFTENGDMQIGWEKIDGKYYYFTENGDMQTGWIQTEGKYYHLTENGDMQTGWQETDDGAGGKGRYYFGVKGDETGLAEGEMALGITKINGVYYYLEEYSNVGKMATGWREMHGGKYYFNEVGSGTGMNYEGEMAMGHKTVWGKKYYFQRENISNRGQLQYSE
;
A
#
# COMPACT_ATOMS: atom_id res chain seq x y z
N MET A 1 19.12 -70.17 -6.93
CA MET A 1 18.72 -70.29 -8.35
C MET A 1 17.20 -70.38 -8.44
N LYS A 2 16.57 -69.54 -9.28
CA LYS A 2 15.12 -69.45 -9.60
C LYS A 2 14.13 -69.16 -8.45
N ASN A 3 13.08 -68.42 -8.83
CA ASN A 3 11.74 -68.24 -8.23
C ASN A 3 11.46 -67.11 -7.21
N LYS A 4 10.52 -66.24 -7.64
CA LYS A 4 9.25 -65.83 -7.00
C LYS A 4 9.21 -64.89 -5.76
N TYR A 5 8.29 -63.92 -5.89
CA TYR A 5 7.36 -63.36 -4.88
C TYR A 5 7.87 -62.38 -3.79
N MET A 6 7.01 -61.35 -3.58
CA MET A 6 6.62 -60.73 -2.29
C MET A 6 7.52 -59.61 -1.67
N LYS A 7 6.93 -58.40 -1.52
CA LYS A 7 7.11 -57.51 -0.32
C LYS A 7 6.76 -58.31 0.97
N PRO A 8 7.02 -57.90 2.24
CA PRO A 8 7.35 -56.56 2.78
C PRO A 8 8.31 -56.56 4.02
N LEU A 9 8.44 -55.41 4.71
CA LEU A 9 8.89 -55.21 6.12
C LEU A 9 10.35 -55.63 6.45
N GLY A 10 11.17 -54.91 7.21
CA GLY A 10 11.00 -53.75 8.07
C GLY A 10 12.14 -53.75 9.10
N VAL A 11 12.35 -52.57 9.71
CA VAL A 11 12.70 -52.40 11.14
C VAL A 11 14.21 -52.47 11.55
N VAL A 12 14.64 -51.30 12.06
CA VAL A 12 15.56 -51.00 13.19
C VAL A 12 17.07 -50.90 12.92
N LEU A 13 17.70 -49.71 13.01
CA LEU A 13 18.00 -48.77 14.13
C LEU A 13 19.35 -49.07 14.82
N LEU A 14 20.05 -47.96 15.11
CA LEU A 14 21.11 -47.70 16.10
C LEU A 14 22.56 -47.65 15.56
N THR A 15 23.09 -46.42 15.43
CA THR A 15 24.07 -45.71 16.32
C THR A 15 25.52 -46.06 15.94
N SER A 16 26.50 -45.15 15.87
CA SER A 16 26.85 -44.05 16.76
C SER A 16 27.96 -43.17 16.16
N ASN A 17 28.05 -41.95 16.69
CA ASN A 17 29.02 -40.89 16.48
C ASN A 17 30.51 -41.29 16.50
N ILE A 18 31.34 -40.63 15.68
CA ILE A 18 32.65 -40.11 16.11
C ILE A 18 32.81 -38.68 15.59
N ILE A 19 33.10 -37.80 16.55
CA ILE A 19 33.46 -36.37 16.46
C ILE A 19 35.00 -36.27 16.33
N GLY A 20 35.53 -35.28 15.59
CA GLY A 20 36.89 -34.79 15.87
C GLY A 20 37.68 -34.10 14.74
N PHE A 21 37.54 -32.76 14.66
CA PHE A 21 38.53 -31.69 14.39
C PHE A 21 39.70 -31.83 13.38
N GLY A 22 39.86 -30.78 12.56
CA GLY A 22 41.15 -30.08 12.45
C GLY A 22 41.79 -29.95 11.05
N ASN A 23 41.89 -28.69 10.59
CA ASN A 23 42.80 -28.13 9.58
C ASN A 23 43.87 -29.04 8.95
N GLN A 24 43.83 -29.20 7.62
CA GLN A 24 44.91 -28.85 6.68
C GLN A 24 44.55 -29.25 5.24
N THR A 25 44.67 -28.28 4.33
CA THR A 25 44.65 -28.47 2.87
C THR A 25 45.87 -29.28 2.43
N VAL A 26 45.66 -30.37 1.69
CA VAL A 26 46.70 -30.99 0.86
C VAL A 26 46.29 -30.86 -0.60
N VAL A 27 47.09 -30.09 -1.34
CA VAL A 27 47.01 -29.93 -2.80
C VAL A 27 47.72 -31.12 -3.44
N PHE A 28 47.05 -31.83 -4.34
CA PHE A 28 47.74 -32.64 -5.35
C PHE A 28 47.64 -31.91 -6.69
N ALA A 29 48.80 -31.43 -7.15
CA ALA A 29 49.02 -31.06 -8.54
C ALA A 29 49.08 -32.33 -9.37
N ASP A 30 48.37 -32.38 -10.49
CA ASP A 30 48.65 -33.36 -11.55
C ASP A 30 49.01 -32.59 -12.82
N THR A 31 50.30 -32.67 -13.15
CA THR A 31 50.92 -32.26 -14.39
C THR A 31 51.09 -33.52 -15.24
N ASP A 32 50.43 -33.60 -16.40
CA ASP A 32 51.11 -33.72 -17.70
C ASP A 32 50.17 -34.09 -18.87
N ASN A 33 50.56 -33.54 -20.02
CA ASN A 33 50.12 -33.75 -21.41
C ASN A 33 49.59 -35.17 -21.75
N VAL A 34 48.67 -35.39 -22.69
CA VAL A 34 48.88 -35.32 -24.15
C VAL A 34 47.53 -35.53 -24.86
N LEU A 35 47.18 -34.67 -25.82
CA LEU A 35 46.16 -34.93 -26.86
C LEU A 35 46.84 -35.49 -28.12
N PRO A 36 46.30 -36.56 -28.74
CA PRO A 36 46.48 -36.81 -30.17
C PRO A 36 45.21 -36.49 -30.98
N LYS A 37 45.47 -35.89 -32.13
CA LYS A 37 44.56 -35.41 -33.18
C LYS A 37 43.66 -36.50 -33.78
N GLY A 38 42.42 -36.10 -34.10
CA GLY A 38 41.57 -36.79 -35.06
C GLY A 38 40.40 -35.92 -35.52
N GLN A 39 40.48 -35.46 -36.77
CA GLN A 39 39.36 -35.08 -37.67
C GLN A 39 38.83 -33.63 -37.65
N THR A 40 39.59 -32.83 -38.42
CA THR A 40 39.19 -31.83 -39.40
C THR A 40 37.74 -31.91 -39.92
N GLU A 41 36.81 -31.23 -39.25
CA GLU A 41 35.55 -30.78 -39.86
C GLU A 41 35.02 -29.46 -39.26
N LYS A 42 35.94 -28.60 -38.79
CA LYS A 42 35.59 -27.32 -38.16
C LYS A 42 36.54 -26.18 -38.52
N GLN A 43 36.96 -26.11 -39.78
CA GLN A 43 37.80 -25.02 -40.30
C GLN A 43 37.24 -24.22 -41.47
N GLU A 44 35.98 -24.46 -41.89
CA GLU A 44 35.25 -23.52 -42.77
C GLU A 44 34.33 -22.54 -42.01
N LEU A 45 33.99 -22.78 -40.73
CA LEU A 45 33.12 -21.88 -39.95
C LEU A 45 33.85 -20.71 -39.24
N LEU A 46 35.16 -20.55 -39.45
CA LEU A 46 35.98 -19.52 -38.77
C LEU A 46 36.57 -18.47 -39.72
N LYS A 47 36.16 -18.44 -41.00
CA LYS A 47 36.57 -17.40 -41.96
C LYS A 47 35.50 -16.34 -42.27
N GLU A 48 34.27 -16.48 -41.76
CA GLU A 48 33.25 -15.41 -41.82
C GLU A 48 33.19 -14.50 -40.58
N PHE A 49 33.93 -14.80 -39.49
CA PHE A 49 33.90 -14.01 -38.25
C PHE A 49 34.99 -12.93 -38.11
N LYS A 50 35.58 -12.47 -39.22
CA LYS A 50 36.55 -11.35 -39.24
C LYS A 50 36.31 -10.37 -40.39
N LYS A 51 35.14 -9.72 -40.39
CA LYS A 51 34.94 -8.36 -40.93
C LYS A 51 33.52 -7.85 -40.62
N THR A 52 33.22 -7.68 -39.34
CA THR A 52 32.19 -6.73 -38.94
C THR A 52 32.81 -5.86 -37.86
N THR A 53 33.25 -4.68 -38.28
CA THR A 53 33.20 -3.50 -37.43
C THR A 53 31.84 -3.52 -36.76
N VAL A 54 31.77 -3.83 -35.47
CA VAL A 54 30.55 -3.58 -34.70
C VAL A 54 30.48 -2.06 -34.60
N SER A 55 29.92 -1.45 -35.64
CA SER A 55 29.20 -0.21 -35.49
C SER A 55 28.28 -0.40 -34.31
N SER A 56 28.44 0.47 -33.31
CA SER A 56 27.49 0.73 -32.24
C SER A 56 26.07 0.38 -32.66
N VAL A 57 25.61 -0.80 -32.25
CA VAL A 57 24.18 -1.06 -32.15
C VAL A 57 23.78 -0.31 -30.89
N ALA A 58 23.14 0.83 -31.07
CA ALA A 58 22.39 1.47 -30.01
C ALA A 58 21.37 0.44 -29.50
N ILE A 59 21.64 -0.13 -28.34
CA ILE A 59 20.63 -0.82 -27.55
C ILE A 59 20.02 0.28 -26.70
N ASP A 60 18.91 0.84 -27.17
CA ASP A 60 18.08 1.73 -26.37
C ASP A 60 17.53 0.94 -25.16
N SER A 61 17.73 1.51 -23.95
CA SER A 61 16.97 1.32 -22.70
C SER A 61 16.91 -0.06 -21.98
N VAL A 62 18.04 -0.68 -21.59
CA VAL A 62 18.04 -1.90 -20.73
C VAL A 62 18.98 -1.83 -19.51
N GLU A 63 19.10 -0.66 -18.84
CA GLU A 63 19.97 -0.54 -17.64
C GLU A 63 19.26 -0.65 -16.28
N GLU A 64 17.93 -0.83 -16.20
CA GLU A 64 17.17 -0.48 -14.97
C GLU A 64 16.51 -1.65 -14.20
N LEU A 65 16.68 -2.91 -14.63
CA LEU A 65 16.19 -4.09 -13.90
C LEU A 65 17.35 -4.82 -13.21
N SER A 66 17.09 -5.45 -12.06
CA SER A 66 18.00 -6.43 -11.47
C SER A 66 18.23 -7.59 -12.44
N ASP A 67 19.37 -8.26 -12.35
CA ASP A 67 19.67 -9.43 -13.18
C ASP A 67 18.54 -10.48 -13.09
N LEU A 68 18.02 -10.68 -11.87
CA LEU A 68 16.91 -11.59 -11.61
C LEU A 68 15.59 -11.11 -12.23
N GLN A 69 15.27 -9.80 -12.14
CA GLN A 69 14.09 -9.22 -12.79
C GLN A 69 14.18 -9.36 -14.32
N ARG A 70 15.37 -9.20 -14.91
CA ARG A 70 15.57 -9.42 -16.36
C ARG A 70 15.30 -10.88 -16.71
N ILE A 71 15.86 -11.82 -15.96
CA ILE A 71 15.62 -13.25 -16.16
C ILE A 71 14.14 -13.57 -16.04
N MET A 72 13.45 -13.05 -15.02
CA MET A 72 12.00 -13.23 -14.85
C MET A 72 11.23 -12.76 -16.08
N VAL A 73 11.53 -11.55 -16.59
CA VAL A 73 10.92 -11.02 -17.82
C VAL A 73 11.22 -11.90 -19.03
N GLU A 74 12.43 -12.43 -19.15
CA GLU A 74 12.77 -13.36 -20.22
C GLU A 74 12.02 -14.69 -20.11
N VAL A 75 11.92 -15.27 -18.91
CA VAL A 75 11.17 -16.51 -18.67
C VAL A 75 9.69 -16.31 -18.99
N ILE A 76 9.10 -15.19 -18.57
CA ILE A 76 7.71 -14.84 -18.93
C ILE A 76 7.52 -14.81 -20.45
N LYS A 77 8.51 -14.27 -21.19
CA LYS A 77 8.46 -14.22 -22.66
C LYS A 77 8.62 -15.61 -23.29
N GLU A 78 9.53 -16.44 -22.79
CA GLU A 78 9.80 -17.79 -23.29
C GLU A 78 8.60 -18.73 -23.04
N ASP A 79 7.99 -18.64 -21.87
CA ASP A 79 6.84 -19.45 -21.47
C ASP A 79 5.50 -18.94 -22.05
N ASN A 80 5.52 -17.85 -22.84
CA ASN A 80 4.31 -17.15 -23.34
C ASN A 80 3.33 -16.74 -22.23
N GLY A 81 3.84 -16.37 -21.05
CA GLY A 81 3.07 -16.19 -19.82
C GLY A 81 3.82 -16.74 -18.62
N ILE A 82 3.11 -16.94 -17.50
CA ILE A 82 3.65 -17.72 -16.39
C ILE A 82 3.22 -19.18 -16.54
N SER A 83 4.21 -20.07 -16.64
CA SER A 83 4.01 -21.52 -16.53
C SER A 83 3.90 -21.97 -15.07
N ASN A 84 3.35 -23.17 -14.84
CA ASN A 84 3.36 -23.87 -13.54
C ASN A 84 4.78 -24.33 -13.11
N MET A 85 5.83 -23.72 -13.67
CA MET A 85 7.25 -23.97 -13.45
C MET A 85 8.04 -22.66 -13.40
N PHE A 86 7.38 -21.52 -13.20
CA PHE A 86 8.01 -20.19 -13.29
C PHE A 86 9.23 -20.01 -12.39
N TYR A 87 9.10 -20.42 -11.13
CA TYR A 87 10.17 -20.39 -10.15
C TYR A 87 11.36 -21.23 -10.64
N GLU A 88 11.11 -22.48 -11.02
CA GLU A 88 12.10 -23.44 -11.51
C GLU A 88 12.80 -22.97 -12.78
N HIS A 89 12.04 -22.43 -13.74
CA HIS A 89 12.59 -21.90 -14.99
C HIS A 89 13.44 -20.67 -14.74
N THR A 90 13.00 -19.76 -13.86
CA THR A 90 13.77 -18.58 -13.46
C THR A 90 15.06 -18.99 -12.77
N LYS A 91 14.99 -19.89 -11.80
CA LYS A 91 16.16 -20.41 -11.08
C LYS A 91 17.14 -21.10 -12.01
N ALA A 92 16.69 -22.06 -12.81
CA ALA A 92 17.53 -22.78 -13.76
C ALA A 92 18.19 -21.82 -14.79
N LYS A 93 17.47 -20.79 -15.21
CA LYS A 93 18.01 -19.79 -16.13
C LYS A 93 19.02 -18.87 -15.45
N ALA A 94 18.78 -18.43 -14.23
CA ALA A 94 19.72 -17.67 -13.42
C ALA A 94 21.04 -18.44 -13.24
N GLU A 95 20.94 -19.70 -12.80
CA GLU A 95 22.10 -20.59 -12.62
C GLU A 95 22.88 -20.80 -13.92
N LYS A 96 22.18 -21.01 -15.04
CA LYS A 96 22.79 -21.14 -16.38
C LYS A 96 23.52 -19.87 -16.82
N GLN A 97 23.04 -18.70 -16.41
CA GLN A 97 23.66 -17.40 -16.70
C GLN A 97 24.72 -17.02 -15.65
N GLY A 98 24.98 -17.86 -14.64
CA GLY A 98 25.94 -17.60 -13.58
C GLY A 98 25.49 -16.53 -12.58
N ILE A 99 24.18 -16.23 -12.56
CA ILE A 99 23.54 -15.28 -11.65
C ILE A 99 23.11 -16.05 -10.40
N GLU A 100 23.51 -15.55 -9.23
CA GLU A 100 23.12 -16.13 -7.95
C GLU A 100 21.63 -15.91 -7.72
N PHE A 101 20.92 -17.02 -7.47
CA PHE A 101 19.49 -16.99 -7.18
C PHE A 101 19.29 -16.88 -5.67
N ASP A 102 18.66 -15.81 -5.20
CA ASP A 102 18.17 -15.68 -3.82
C ASP A 102 16.63 -15.62 -3.85
N TYR A 103 16.02 -16.52 -3.09
CA TYR A 103 14.57 -16.66 -3.00
C TYR A 103 13.85 -15.36 -2.58
N LEU A 104 14.38 -14.61 -1.62
CA LEU A 104 13.72 -13.39 -1.11
C LEU A 104 13.80 -12.27 -2.14
N GLU A 105 14.90 -12.16 -2.87
CA GLU A 105 15.02 -11.20 -3.96
C GLU A 105 14.09 -11.56 -5.12
N PHE A 106 13.94 -12.85 -5.43
CA PHE A 106 12.93 -13.31 -6.39
C PHE A 106 11.52 -12.90 -5.94
N LEU A 107 11.16 -13.16 -4.68
CA LEU A 107 9.85 -12.84 -4.13
C LEU A 107 9.57 -11.33 -4.06
N LYS A 108 10.59 -10.51 -3.76
CA LYS A 108 10.46 -9.04 -3.79
C LYS A 108 10.26 -8.52 -5.21
N ALA A 109 11.07 -9.01 -6.16
CA ALA A 109 10.95 -8.66 -7.58
C ALA A 109 9.58 -9.06 -8.15
N MET A 110 9.06 -10.18 -7.66
CA MET A 110 7.72 -10.68 -7.90
C MET A 110 6.65 -9.69 -7.43
N LEU A 111 6.66 -9.31 -6.15
CA LEU A 111 5.63 -8.45 -5.54
C LEU A 111 5.62 -7.00 -6.04
N ASP A 112 6.76 -6.49 -6.49
CA ASP A 112 6.93 -5.13 -6.99
C ASP A 112 6.33 -4.97 -8.41
N GLU A 113 7.12 -5.23 -9.45
CA GLU A 113 6.70 -5.06 -10.85
C GLU A 113 6.35 -6.39 -11.55
N GLY A 114 7.14 -7.45 -11.30
CA GLY A 114 7.23 -8.64 -12.15
C GLY A 114 5.92 -9.42 -12.30
N ILE A 115 5.06 -9.39 -11.28
CA ILE A 115 3.82 -10.16 -11.26
C ILE A 115 2.60 -9.40 -11.74
N LYS A 116 2.56 -8.09 -11.51
CA LYS A 116 1.46 -7.28 -12.05
C LYS A 116 1.53 -7.23 -13.58
N ILE A 117 2.74 -7.34 -14.13
CA ILE A 117 2.97 -7.57 -15.55
C ILE A 117 2.39 -8.94 -15.94
N SER A 118 2.72 -10.01 -15.24
CA SER A 118 2.29 -11.37 -15.60
C SER A 118 0.80 -11.65 -15.44
N ALA A 119 0.14 -11.14 -14.39
CA ALA A 119 -1.31 -11.31 -14.20
C ALA A 119 -2.09 -10.64 -15.33
N LYS A 120 -1.59 -9.52 -15.85
CA LYS A 120 -2.16 -8.86 -17.04
C LYS A 120 -1.80 -9.58 -18.35
N VAL A 121 -0.65 -10.27 -18.43
CA VAL A 121 -0.21 -11.10 -19.57
C VAL A 121 -1.11 -12.32 -19.75
N THR A 122 -1.53 -12.98 -18.66
CA THR A 122 -2.17 -14.29 -18.83
C THR A 122 -3.66 -14.19 -19.13
N GLU A 123 -4.41 -13.19 -18.64
CA GLU A 123 -5.89 -13.04 -18.77
C GLU A 123 -6.71 -14.34 -18.56
N VAL A 124 -6.06 -15.39 -18.03
CA VAL A 124 -6.61 -16.70 -17.69
C VAL A 124 -6.77 -16.68 -16.18
N PRO A 125 -7.98 -16.88 -15.66
CA PRO A 125 -8.22 -16.84 -14.24
C PRO A 125 -7.32 -17.81 -13.46
N PHE A 126 -6.96 -18.97 -14.02
CA PHE A 126 -6.07 -19.96 -13.40
C PHE A 126 -4.57 -19.62 -13.45
N LEU A 127 -4.06 -19.04 -14.55
CA LEU A 127 -2.64 -18.68 -14.72
C LEU A 127 -2.33 -17.25 -14.25
N SER A 128 -3.20 -16.69 -13.40
CA SER A 128 -3.02 -15.43 -12.68
C SER A 128 -1.86 -15.52 -11.68
N PHE A 129 -1.65 -14.53 -10.82
CA PHE A 129 -0.54 -14.54 -9.85
C PHE A 129 -0.63 -15.72 -8.87
N PHE A 130 -1.82 -16.30 -8.70
CA PHE A 130 -2.08 -17.41 -7.79
C PHE A 130 -1.13 -18.63 -7.97
N VAL A 131 -0.94 -19.12 -9.18
CA VAL A 131 -0.05 -20.28 -9.48
C VAL A 131 1.42 -19.95 -9.19
N PRO A 132 2.02 -18.90 -9.78
CA PRO A 132 3.40 -18.52 -9.49
C PRO A 132 3.63 -18.26 -8.01
N LEU A 133 2.67 -17.65 -7.30
CA LEU A 133 2.73 -17.48 -5.85
C LEU A 133 2.88 -18.83 -5.14
N ILE A 134 2.00 -19.78 -5.43
CA ILE A 134 2.05 -21.12 -4.82
C ILE A 134 3.34 -21.84 -5.18
N ASP A 135 3.72 -21.86 -6.45
CA ASP A 135 4.92 -22.57 -6.91
C ASP A 135 6.22 -21.93 -6.37
N THR A 136 6.17 -20.64 -5.99
CA THR A 136 7.29 -19.97 -5.30
C THR A 136 7.41 -20.45 -3.86
N PHE A 137 6.30 -20.53 -3.10
CA PHE A 137 6.34 -21.01 -1.71
C PHE A 137 6.42 -22.53 -1.58
N PHE A 138 5.94 -23.26 -2.59
CA PHE A 138 5.78 -24.71 -2.61
C PHE A 138 6.14 -25.28 -3.99
N PRO A 139 7.42 -25.25 -4.39
CA PRO A 139 7.87 -25.75 -5.69
C PRO A 139 7.64 -27.26 -5.86
N LYS A 140 7.65 -27.73 -7.11
CA LYS A 140 7.30 -29.12 -7.48
C LYS A 140 8.40 -30.14 -7.26
N LYS A 141 9.67 -29.74 -7.38
CA LYS A 141 10.80 -30.60 -6.98
C LYS A 141 10.90 -30.56 -5.45
N GLU A 142 11.51 -31.57 -4.83
CA GLU A 142 11.80 -31.63 -3.39
C GLU A 142 12.81 -30.54 -2.93
N GLU A 143 12.77 -29.35 -3.54
CA GLU A 143 13.49 -28.17 -3.09
C GLU A 143 12.67 -27.49 -2.01
N ASP A 144 13.19 -27.50 -0.80
CA ASP A 144 12.56 -26.87 0.34
C ASP A 144 13.01 -25.40 0.41
N VAL A 145 12.20 -24.46 -0.10
CA VAL A 145 12.49 -23.01 -0.01
C VAL A 145 12.70 -22.56 1.45
N TRP A 146 12.16 -23.31 2.40
CA TRP A 146 12.35 -23.06 3.81
C TRP A 146 13.79 -23.34 4.27
N GLU A 147 14.58 -24.14 3.54
CA GLU A 147 16.04 -24.32 3.78
C GLU A 147 16.86 -23.06 3.46
N GLU A 148 16.36 -22.14 2.62
CA GLU A 148 17.01 -20.84 2.40
C GLU A 148 16.68 -19.83 3.51
N ILE A 149 15.52 -20.00 4.17
CA ILE A 149 15.03 -19.09 5.22
C ILE A 149 15.50 -19.53 6.61
N LYS A 150 15.54 -20.84 6.87
CA LYS A 150 15.97 -21.43 8.15
C LYS A 150 17.31 -20.84 8.64
N PRO A 151 18.39 -20.80 7.85
CA PRO A 151 19.67 -20.24 8.31
C PRO A 151 19.56 -18.77 8.75
N LYS A 152 18.74 -17.97 8.05
CA LYS A 152 18.50 -16.56 8.39
C LYS A 152 17.77 -16.43 9.75
N VAL A 153 16.90 -17.38 10.08
CA VAL A 153 16.22 -17.47 11.39
C VAL A 153 17.14 -18.05 12.47
N GLU A 154 17.97 -19.03 12.15
CA GLU A 154 18.96 -19.60 13.06
C GLU A 154 19.99 -18.56 13.52
N MET A 155 20.36 -17.60 12.66
CA MET A 155 21.16 -16.45 13.07
C MET A 155 20.51 -15.69 14.23
N LEU A 156 19.18 -15.51 14.23
CA LEU A 156 18.44 -14.83 15.31
C LEU A 156 18.37 -15.67 16.59
N ILE A 157 18.41 -17.01 16.48
CA ILE A 157 18.57 -17.93 17.63
C ILE A 157 19.92 -17.68 18.30
N ASN A 158 20.98 -17.58 17.49
CA ASN A 158 22.36 -17.40 17.98
C ASN A 158 22.55 -16.07 18.70
N GLU A 159 21.72 -15.05 18.41
CA GLU A 159 21.70 -13.78 19.15
C GLU A 159 21.03 -13.89 20.54
N LYS A 160 20.58 -15.09 20.95
CA LYS A 160 19.92 -15.36 22.25
C LYS A 160 18.75 -14.42 22.53
N LEU A 161 18.02 -14.04 21.48
CA LEU A 161 16.85 -13.18 21.58
C LEU A 161 15.71 -13.82 22.37
N ASP A 162 15.63 -15.14 22.45
CA ASP A 162 14.83 -15.87 23.43
C ASP A 162 15.40 -17.29 23.58
N GLU A 163 15.82 -17.66 24.79
CA GLU A 163 16.43 -18.98 25.04
C GLU A 163 15.43 -20.15 24.86
N ARG A 164 14.12 -19.86 24.85
CA ARG A 164 13.07 -20.86 24.61
C ARG A 164 12.86 -21.15 23.13
N PHE A 165 13.30 -20.25 22.24
CA PHE A 165 13.18 -20.48 20.81
C PHE A 165 14.35 -21.32 20.32
N THR A 166 14.10 -22.62 20.22
CA THR A 166 15.09 -23.63 19.85
C THR A 166 15.04 -23.94 18.36
N LYS A 167 16.08 -24.63 17.85
CA LYS A 167 16.06 -25.20 16.50
C LYS A 167 14.87 -26.16 16.29
N GLU A 168 14.48 -26.91 17.32
CA GLU A 168 13.28 -27.78 17.28
C GLU A 168 11.97 -26.97 17.13
N THR A 169 11.90 -25.79 17.77
CA THR A 169 10.75 -24.88 17.60
C THR A 169 10.71 -24.34 16.17
N LEU A 170 11.87 -23.93 15.63
CA LEU A 170 12.01 -23.50 14.24
C LEU A 170 11.56 -24.60 13.27
N ASP A 171 12.05 -25.83 13.44
CA ASP A 171 11.69 -26.98 12.59
C ASP A 171 10.17 -27.25 12.64
N THR A 172 9.56 -27.20 13.84
CA THR A 172 8.11 -27.36 14.01
C THR A 172 7.32 -26.29 13.24
N LEU A 173 7.74 -25.03 13.34
CA LEU A 173 7.08 -23.92 12.66
C LEU A 173 7.22 -24.03 11.13
N VAL A 174 8.38 -24.44 10.64
CA VAL A 174 8.60 -24.69 9.21
C VAL A 174 7.75 -25.86 8.72
N SER A 175 7.69 -26.97 9.45
CA SER A 175 6.83 -28.11 9.09
C SER A 175 5.36 -27.73 8.97
N LYS A 176 4.88 -26.79 9.79
CA LYS A 176 3.52 -26.25 9.66
C LYS A 176 3.30 -25.45 8.39
N LEU A 177 4.26 -24.59 8.03
CA LEU A 177 4.24 -23.85 6.76
C LEU A 177 4.26 -24.81 5.57
N GLN A 178 5.12 -25.83 5.61
CA GLN A 178 5.14 -26.90 4.61
C GLN A 178 3.81 -27.66 4.53
N GLY A 179 3.12 -27.82 5.66
CA GLY A 179 1.78 -28.41 5.75
C GLY A 179 0.73 -27.68 4.92
N LEU A 180 0.89 -26.38 4.65
CA LEU A 180 0.00 -25.64 3.75
C LEU A 180 0.09 -26.12 2.29
N SER A 181 1.21 -26.71 1.88
CA SER A 181 1.48 -27.10 0.50
C SER A 181 0.35 -27.97 -0.07
N GLN A 182 -0.14 -28.95 0.69
CA GLN A 182 -1.20 -29.83 0.23
C GLN A 182 -2.54 -29.09 0.04
N ASN A 183 -2.92 -28.24 1.00
CA ASN A 183 -4.15 -27.45 0.90
C ASN A 183 -4.08 -26.46 -0.27
N MET A 184 -2.92 -25.82 -0.47
CA MET A 184 -2.68 -24.87 -1.55
C MET A 184 -2.70 -25.54 -2.93
N ASN A 185 -2.02 -26.68 -3.07
CA ASN A 185 -2.07 -27.47 -4.30
C ASN A 185 -3.49 -27.98 -4.59
N THR A 186 -4.26 -28.37 -3.57
CA THR A 186 -5.66 -28.77 -3.74
C THR A 186 -6.52 -27.61 -4.25
N LEU A 187 -6.39 -26.43 -3.66
CA LEU A 187 -7.08 -25.22 -4.11
C LEU A 187 -6.70 -24.87 -5.56
N LYS A 188 -5.40 -24.92 -5.87
CA LYS A 188 -4.87 -24.75 -7.23
C LYS A 188 -5.53 -25.71 -8.22
N GLU A 189 -5.59 -27.01 -7.92
CA GLU A 189 -6.23 -27.97 -8.82
C GLU A 189 -7.74 -27.73 -8.97
N TYR A 190 -8.47 -27.34 -7.92
CA TYR A 190 -9.89 -26.99 -8.06
C TYR A 190 -10.12 -25.77 -8.95
N ILE A 191 -9.30 -24.72 -8.81
CA ILE A 191 -9.36 -23.54 -9.69
C ILE A 191 -8.98 -23.93 -11.13
N LYS A 192 -8.02 -24.82 -11.31
CA LYS A 192 -7.62 -25.33 -12.63
C LYS A 192 -8.78 -26.01 -13.35
N VAL A 193 -9.46 -26.93 -12.65
CA VAL A 193 -10.54 -27.70 -13.25
C VAL A 193 -11.77 -26.81 -13.51
N PHE A 194 -12.06 -25.85 -12.62
CA PHE A 194 -13.13 -24.87 -12.86
C PHE A 194 -12.92 -24.04 -14.14
N ASN A 195 -11.66 -23.78 -14.50
CA ASN A 195 -11.26 -22.95 -15.64
C ASN A 195 -10.97 -23.73 -16.93
N ASP A 196 -11.31 -25.02 -17.02
CA ASP A 196 -11.19 -25.86 -18.23
C ASP A 196 -9.80 -25.83 -18.92
N GLN A 197 -8.71 -26.11 -18.17
CA GLN A 197 -7.38 -26.42 -18.73
C GLN A 197 -7.00 -27.90 -18.51
N ALA A 198 -7.73 -28.81 -19.15
CA ALA A 198 -7.63 -30.27 -18.96
C ALA A 198 -6.54 -30.99 -19.79
N GLU A 199 -5.57 -30.30 -20.40
CA GLU A 199 -4.59 -30.98 -21.28
C GLU A 199 -3.31 -31.50 -20.60
N GLU A 200 -3.15 -31.44 -19.27
CA GLU A 200 -1.90 -31.90 -18.64
C GLU A 200 -2.05 -32.65 -17.30
N ILE A 201 -3.16 -33.35 -17.06
CA ILE A 201 -3.29 -34.18 -15.84
C ILE A 201 -2.89 -35.63 -16.15
N LYS A 202 -1.57 -35.87 -16.20
CA LYS A 202 -0.98 -37.20 -15.97
C LYS A 202 -0.29 -37.21 -14.61
N THR A 203 -1.05 -36.99 -13.54
CA THR A 203 -0.55 -37.16 -12.16
C THR A 203 -1.52 -38.02 -11.35
N ASN A 204 -1.01 -39.20 -10.98
CA ASN A 204 -1.39 -40.29 -10.07
C ASN A 204 -2.65 -40.30 -9.16
N ASP A 205 -3.63 -39.39 -9.28
CA ASP A 205 -4.91 -39.51 -8.55
C ASP A 205 -6.11 -39.34 -9.49
N THR A 206 -6.29 -40.32 -10.36
CA THR A 206 -7.25 -40.33 -11.47
C THR A 206 -8.72 -40.43 -11.04
N ASN A 207 -9.00 -40.75 -9.77
CA ASN A 207 -10.37 -41.05 -9.33
C ASN A 207 -11.14 -39.84 -8.79
N ALA A 208 -10.45 -38.83 -8.23
CA ALA A 208 -11.11 -37.63 -7.69
C ALA A 208 -11.39 -36.55 -8.75
N ILE A 209 -10.49 -36.42 -9.74
CA ILE A 209 -10.56 -35.38 -10.78
C ILE A 209 -11.52 -35.79 -11.92
N ALA A 210 -11.52 -37.08 -12.32
CA ALA A 210 -12.45 -37.58 -13.34
C ALA A 210 -13.93 -37.52 -12.90
N ALA A 211 -14.20 -37.57 -11.59
CA ALA A 211 -15.53 -37.33 -11.03
C ALA A 211 -15.89 -35.84 -10.90
N TYR A 212 -14.88 -34.94 -10.92
CA TYR A 212 -15.04 -33.49 -10.79
C TYR A 212 -15.50 -32.85 -12.12
N GLU A 213 -14.98 -33.33 -13.25
CA GLU A 213 -15.36 -32.92 -14.61
C GLU A 213 -16.86 -33.17 -14.92
N GLN A 214 -17.51 -34.09 -14.21
CA GLN A 214 -18.93 -34.43 -14.41
C GLN A 214 -19.92 -33.62 -13.54
N ASN A 215 -19.43 -32.72 -12.66
CA ASN A 215 -20.29 -31.95 -11.76
C ASN A 215 -20.70 -30.58 -12.35
N PRO A 216 -21.90 -30.07 -12.03
CA PRO A 216 -22.30 -28.69 -12.37
C PRO A 216 -21.31 -27.65 -11.82
N LYS A 217 -21.09 -26.54 -12.56
CA LYS A 217 -20.14 -25.47 -12.18
C LYS A 217 -20.41 -24.90 -10.78
N GLU A 218 -21.66 -24.90 -10.33
CA GLU A 218 -22.04 -24.45 -8.99
C GLU A 218 -21.36 -25.31 -7.89
N LYS A 219 -21.29 -26.63 -8.07
CA LYS A 219 -20.62 -27.54 -7.11
C LYS A 219 -19.10 -27.40 -7.16
N GLN A 220 -18.55 -27.06 -8.32
CA GLN A 220 -17.12 -26.81 -8.48
C GLN A 220 -16.71 -25.53 -7.73
N ALA A 221 -17.50 -24.45 -7.88
CA ALA A 221 -17.33 -23.20 -7.14
C ALA A 221 -17.47 -23.38 -5.62
N GLU A 222 -18.40 -24.22 -5.15
CA GLU A 222 -18.53 -24.57 -3.73
C GLU A 222 -17.27 -25.24 -3.17
N ARG A 223 -16.63 -26.13 -3.94
CA ARG A 223 -15.37 -26.77 -3.53
C ARG A 223 -14.20 -25.79 -3.48
N ILE A 224 -14.14 -24.82 -4.39
CA ILE A 224 -13.15 -23.73 -4.33
C ILE A 224 -13.34 -22.95 -3.03
N ARG A 225 -14.57 -22.53 -2.70
CA ARG A 225 -14.88 -21.82 -1.45
C ARG A 225 -14.46 -22.62 -0.22
N THR A 226 -14.88 -23.88 -0.11
CA THR A 226 -14.52 -24.74 1.04
C THR A 226 -13.02 -24.95 1.16
N SER A 227 -12.31 -25.15 0.04
CA SER A 227 -10.85 -25.30 0.05
C SER A 227 -10.15 -24.00 0.45
N LEU A 228 -10.67 -22.86 0.03
CA LEU A 228 -10.18 -21.54 0.43
C LEU A 228 -10.37 -21.29 1.93
N ASP A 229 -11.54 -21.62 2.47
CA ASP A 229 -11.82 -21.49 3.92
C ASP A 229 -10.83 -22.32 4.76
N VAL A 230 -10.49 -23.53 4.32
CA VAL A 230 -9.49 -24.37 4.98
C VAL A 230 -8.10 -23.71 4.95
N VAL A 231 -7.69 -23.18 3.80
CA VAL A 231 -6.40 -22.49 3.66
C VAL A 231 -6.35 -21.25 4.55
N LEU A 232 -7.35 -20.38 4.49
CA LEU A 232 -7.42 -19.16 5.29
C LEU A 232 -7.52 -19.47 6.80
N GLY A 233 -8.26 -20.51 7.18
CA GLY A 233 -8.34 -20.98 8.56
C GLY A 233 -6.98 -21.45 9.11
N ASN A 234 -6.23 -22.22 8.31
CA ASN A 234 -4.89 -22.66 8.68
C ASN A 234 -3.91 -21.48 8.80
N ILE A 235 -3.95 -20.54 7.85
CA ILE A 235 -3.14 -19.31 7.88
C ILE A 235 -3.44 -18.50 9.14
N ASN A 236 -4.71 -18.30 9.49
CA ASN A 236 -5.10 -17.55 10.68
C ASN A 236 -4.61 -18.24 11.97
N SER A 237 -4.76 -19.57 12.07
CA SER A 237 -4.26 -20.35 13.20
C SER A 237 -2.73 -20.22 13.38
N MET A 238 -1.96 -20.31 12.28
CA MET A 238 -0.52 -20.12 12.33
C MET A 238 -0.12 -18.67 12.63
N SER A 239 -0.87 -17.69 12.11
CA SER A 239 -0.65 -16.27 12.40
C SER A 239 -0.79 -15.98 13.90
N ASP A 240 -1.73 -16.62 14.59
CA ASP A 240 -1.87 -16.53 16.04
C ASP A 240 -0.69 -17.18 16.77
N GLU A 241 -0.23 -18.31 16.29
CA GLU A 241 0.91 -19.03 16.85
C GLU A 241 2.21 -18.24 16.74
N PHE A 242 2.55 -17.74 15.54
CA PHE A 242 3.75 -16.91 15.32
C PHE A 242 3.78 -15.63 16.17
N ARG A 243 2.62 -15.12 16.59
CA ARG A 243 2.51 -13.92 17.44
C ARG A 243 2.62 -14.20 18.94
N ARG A 244 2.81 -15.47 19.33
CA ARG A 244 3.06 -15.80 20.74
C ARG A 244 4.32 -15.10 21.23
N ARG A 245 4.18 -14.43 22.38
CA ARG A 245 5.20 -13.52 22.93
C ARG A 245 6.54 -14.21 23.13
N GLU A 246 6.52 -15.52 23.32
CA GLU A 246 7.66 -16.37 23.61
C GLU A 246 8.63 -16.56 22.44
N TYR A 247 8.20 -16.31 21.20
CA TYR A 247 9.06 -16.46 20.02
C TYR A 247 8.70 -15.56 18.84
N ALA A 248 7.86 -14.55 19.05
CA ALA A 248 7.45 -13.61 18.00
C ALA A 248 8.65 -12.93 17.30
N ILE A 249 9.68 -12.54 18.05
CA ILE A 249 10.88 -11.88 17.50
C ILE A 249 11.68 -12.82 16.58
N PRO A 250 12.17 -13.98 17.04
CA PRO A 250 12.99 -14.84 16.19
C PRO A 250 12.19 -15.50 15.06
N SER A 251 10.89 -15.76 15.22
CA SER A 251 10.04 -16.32 14.15
C SER A 251 9.52 -15.28 13.14
N LEU A 252 9.85 -14.00 13.31
CA LEU A 252 9.35 -12.91 12.48
C LEU A 252 9.59 -13.07 10.96
N PRO A 253 10.74 -13.62 10.50
CA PRO A 253 10.93 -13.92 9.08
C PRO A 253 9.90 -14.92 8.52
N LEU A 254 9.55 -15.96 9.30
CA LEU A 254 8.54 -16.94 8.92
C LEU A 254 7.13 -16.34 8.92
N TYR A 255 6.82 -15.52 9.93
CA TYR A 255 5.57 -14.77 9.99
C TYR A 255 5.39 -13.85 8.78
N THR A 256 6.47 -13.20 8.33
CA THR A 256 6.46 -12.36 7.12
C THR A 256 6.16 -13.18 5.88
N GLN A 257 6.71 -14.39 5.75
CA GLN A 257 6.38 -15.26 4.63
C GLN A 257 4.93 -15.74 4.65
N LEU A 258 4.39 -16.05 5.83
CA LEU A 258 2.96 -16.34 5.98
C LEU A 258 2.09 -15.15 5.55
N ALA A 259 2.52 -13.92 5.87
CA ALA A 259 1.83 -12.70 5.43
C ALA A 259 1.88 -12.52 3.91
N ASN A 260 3.03 -12.77 3.26
CA ASN A 260 3.17 -12.75 1.81
C ASN A 260 2.18 -13.71 1.14
N ILE A 261 2.05 -14.93 1.67
CA ILE A 261 1.08 -15.94 1.21
C ILE A 261 -0.35 -15.42 1.36
N HIS A 262 -0.72 -14.94 2.56
CA HIS A 262 -2.08 -14.51 2.85
C HIS A 262 -2.53 -13.31 2.01
N ILE A 263 -1.69 -12.26 1.95
CA ILE A 263 -1.94 -11.06 1.15
C ILE A 263 -2.05 -11.43 -0.33
N GLY A 264 -1.18 -12.32 -0.82
CA GLY A 264 -1.21 -12.80 -2.19
C GLY A 264 -2.52 -13.52 -2.52
N ILE A 265 -2.98 -14.45 -1.69
CA ILE A 265 -4.28 -15.14 -1.91
C ILE A 265 -5.43 -14.15 -1.92
N LEU A 266 -5.51 -13.27 -0.92
CA LEU A 266 -6.60 -12.29 -0.81
C LEU A 266 -6.63 -11.36 -2.03
N LYS A 267 -5.46 -10.91 -2.49
CA LYS A 267 -5.35 -10.12 -3.72
C LYS A 267 -5.97 -10.86 -4.91
N GLU A 268 -5.62 -12.13 -5.09
CA GLU A 268 -6.16 -12.91 -6.21
C GLU A 268 -7.66 -13.15 -6.11
N MET A 269 -8.19 -13.34 -4.90
CA MET A 269 -9.65 -13.44 -4.69
C MET A 269 -10.38 -12.15 -5.07
N VAL A 270 -9.74 -10.99 -4.87
CA VAL A 270 -10.33 -9.71 -5.27
C VAL A 270 -10.25 -9.48 -6.78
N GLU A 271 -9.15 -9.88 -7.42
CA GLU A 271 -8.95 -9.66 -8.86
C GLU A 271 -9.70 -10.70 -9.72
N HIS A 272 -9.75 -11.96 -9.29
CA HIS A 272 -10.20 -13.10 -10.09
C HIS A 272 -11.31 -13.94 -9.43
N GLY A 273 -11.75 -13.61 -8.21
CA GLY A 273 -12.70 -14.44 -7.47
C GLY A 273 -14.02 -14.67 -8.22
N GLU A 274 -14.57 -13.64 -8.87
CA GLU A 274 -15.80 -13.79 -9.68
C GLU A 274 -15.60 -14.78 -10.84
N GLU A 275 -14.43 -14.76 -11.46
CA GLU A 275 -14.05 -15.67 -12.55
C GLU A 275 -13.87 -17.11 -12.05
N TRP A 276 -13.69 -17.31 -10.75
CA TRP A 276 -13.61 -18.62 -10.07
C TRP A 276 -14.94 -19.07 -9.47
N GLY A 277 -16.05 -18.38 -9.78
CA GLY A 277 -17.38 -18.70 -9.29
C GLY A 277 -17.67 -18.25 -7.86
N ILE A 278 -16.81 -17.39 -7.29
CA ILE A 278 -17.06 -16.69 -6.03
C ILE A 278 -18.07 -15.56 -6.30
N ASP A 279 -19.06 -15.41 -5.43
CA ASP A 279 -20.07 -14.37 -5.58
C ASP A 279 -19.52 -12.99 -5.22
N LYS A 280 -20.15 -11.96 -5.81
CA LYS A 280 -19.74 -10.56 -5.67
C LYS A 280 -19.66 -10.08 -4.23
N GLU A 281 -20.50 -10.61 -3.35
CA GLU A 281 -20.52 -10.17 -1.95
C GLU A 281 -19.29 -10.70 -1.20
N ASN A 282 -18.94 -11.97 -1.40
CA ASN A 282 -17.70 -12.53 -0.88
C ASN A 282 -16.46 -11.82 -1.46
N VAL A 283 -16.45 -11.47 -2.75
CA VAL A 283 -15.34 -10.69 -3.36
C VAL A 283 -15.19 -9.31 -2.72
N LYS A 284 -16.30 -8.61 -2.42
CA LYS A 284 -16.24 -7.35 -1.65
C LYS A 284 -15.68 -7.56 -0.25
N GLN A 285 -16.03 -8.66 0.42
CA GLN A 285 -15.49 -8.99 1.74
C GLN A 285 -13.97 -9.24 1.66
N TYR A 286 -13.49 -10.00 0.68
CA TYR A 286 -12.05 -10.21 0.47
C TYR A 286 -11.28 -8.92 0.21
N LYS A 287 -11.92 -7.91 -0.42
CA LYS A 287 -11.33 -6.58 -0.58
C LYS A 287 -11.16 -5.84 0.74
N VAL A 288 -12.11 -5.99 1.67
CA VAL A 288 -11.97 -5.48 3.04
C VAL A 288 -10.88 -6.25 3.79
N ASP A 289 -10.88 -7.58 3.68
CA ASP A 289 -9.94 -8.45 4.37
C ASP A 289 -8.49 -8.23 3.87
N LEU A 290 -8.29 -8.00 2.57
CA LEU A 290 -6.99 -7.67 1.98
C LEU A 290 -6.39 -6.41 2.61
N ARG A 291 -7.16 -5.33 2.66
CA ARG A 291 -6.73 -4.05 3.24
C ARG A 291 -6.43 -4.18 4.74
N LYS A 292 -7.28 -4.93 5.46
CA LYS A 292 -7.08 -5.24 6.87
C LYS A 292 -5.83 -6.09 7.09
N ALA A 293 -5.58 -7.09 6.25
CA ALA A 293 -4.40 -7.94 6.30
C ALA A 293 -3.12 -7.12 6.06
N ILE A 294 -3.08 -6.30 5.01
CA ILE A 294 -1.94 -5.40 4.72
C ILE A 294 -1.59 -4.56 5.95
N LYS A 295 -2.59 -3.89 6.57
CA LYS A 295 -2.37 -3.10 7.78
C LYS A 295 -1.89 -3.95 8.95
N THR A 296 -2.62 -5.03 9.26
CA THR A 296 -2.37 -5.88 10.43
C THR A 296 -0.98 -6.48 10.40
N TYR A 297 -0.58 -7.05 9.26
CA TYR A 297 0.76 -7.63 9.10
C TYR A 297 1.85 -6.56 9.13
N SER A 298 1.66 -5.40 8.46
CA SER A 298 2.64 -4.31 8.47
C SER A 298 2.89 -3.80 9.88
N ASP A 299 1.83 -3.47 10.62
CA ASP A 299 1.93 -2.95 11.99
C ASP A 299 2.54 -4.00 12.93
N GLN A 300 2.13 -5.27 12.81
CA GLN A 300 2.68 -6.34 13.66
C GLN A 300 4.15 -6.58 13.37
N VAL A 301 4.57 -6.66 12.10
CA VAL A 301 5.97 -6.88 11.75
C VAL A 301 6.84 -5.73 12.24
N TYR A 302 6.40 -4.50 12.02
CA TYR A 302 7.13 -3.32 12.45
C TYR A 302 7.25 -3.24 13.96
N LYS A 303 6.17 -3.52 14.69
CA LYS A 303 6.18 -3.57 16.16
C LYS A 303 7.15 -4.62 16.67
N THR A 304 7.04 -5.86 16.20
CA THR A 304 7.91 -6.96 16.65
C THR A 304 9.38 -6.71 16.32
N TYR A 305 9.68 -6.11 15.16
CA TYR A 305 11.02 -5.69 14.80
C TYR A 305 11.60 -4.69 15.81
N ASN A 306 10.83 -3.65 16.17
CA ASN A 306 11.32 -2.65 17.13
C ASN A 306 11.50 -3.24 18.54
N GLU A 307 10.62 -4.15 18.97
CA GLU A 307 10.79 -4.88 20.24
C GLU A 307 12.08 -5.71 20.27
N GLY A 308 12.40 -6.40 19.16
CA GLY A 308 13.66 -7.13 19.04
C GLY A 308 14.88 -6.23 18.94
N LEU A 309 14.78 -5.10 18.24
CA LEU A 309 15.83 -4.08 18.16
C LEU A 309 16.18 -3.53 19.54
N ASP A 310 15.18 -3.22 20.37
CA ASP A 310 15.39 -2.74 21.74
C ASP A 310 16.04 -3.82 22.63
N LYS A 311 15.69 -5.10 22.42
CA LYS A 311 16.29 -6.21 23.16
C LYS A 311 17.76 -6.40 22.81
N ILE A 312 18.10 -6.41 21.52
CA ILE A 312 19.48 -6.65 21.08
C ILE A 312 20.41 -5.47 21.42
N LYS A 313 19.88 -4.24 21.44
CA LYS A 313 20.61 -3.06 21.95
C LYS A 313 21.03 -3.24 23.40
N LYS A 314 20.11 -3.65 24.28
CA LYS A 314 20.38 -3.89 25.70
C LYS A 314 21.41 -5.00 25.93
N ILE A 315 21.35 -6.06 25.14
CA ILE A 315 22.35 -7.14 25.18
C ILE A 315 23.73 -6.59 24.80
N GLY A 316 23.82 -5.84 23.69
CA GLY A 316 25.08 -5.24 23.25
C GLY A 316 25.65 -4.23 24.24
N GLU A 317 24.81 -3.46 24.93
CA GLU A 317 25.21 -2.53 26.00
C GLU A 317 25.83 -3.28 27.18
N GLN A 318 25.16 -4.34 27.65
CA GLN A 318 25.64 -5.18 28.76
C GLN A 318 26.97 -5.87 28.42
N GLU A 319 27.12 -6.40 27.21
CA GLU A 319 28.37 -7.02 26.78
C GLU A 319 29.51 -5.99 26.68
N GLY A 320 29.22 -4.82 26.11
CA GLY A 320 30.20 -3.74 25.97
C GLY A 320 30.73 -3.21 27.30
N GLU A 321 29.89 -3.12 28.33
CA GLU A 321 30.31 -2.71 29.68
C GLU A 321 31.29 -3.71 30.33
N ASN A 322 31.19 -5.00 30.00
CA ASN A 322 32.03 -6.06 30.56
C ASN A 322 33.42 -6.17 29.90
N GLU A 323 33.62 -5.60 28.71
CA GLU A 323 34.90 -5.70 27.97
C GLU A 323 35.98 -4.71 28.47
N GLY A 324 35.62 -3.68 29.25
CA GLY A 324 36.55 -2.72 29.86
C GLY A 324 37.17 -1.68 28.89
N GLU A 325 37.82 -0.65 29.44
CA GLU A 325 38.57 0.36 28.68
C GLU A 325 40.05 -0.04 28.55
N THR A 326 40.66 0.16 27.38
CA THR A 326 42.13 0.06 27.21
C THR A 326 42.73 1.44 26.94
N GLU A 327 43.94 1.69 27.47
CA GLU A 327 44.64 2.99 27.38
C GLU A 327 44.92 3.46 25.93
N GLN A 328 44.84 2.56 24.94
CA GLN A 328 45.22 2.83 23.55
C GLN A 328 44.03 3.15 22.62
N TYR A 329 42.79 2.78 22.95
CA TYR A 329 41.66 2.80 21.99
C TYR A 329 40.31 3.34 22.52
N GLY A 330 40.19 3.70 23.80
CA GLY A 330 38.92 4.20 24.38
C GLY A 330 37.85 3.11 24.52
N SER A 331 36.61 3.47 24.92
CA SER A 331 35.57 2.48 25.24
C SER A 331 35.06 1.70 24.01
N HIS A 332 35.04 0.36 24.11
CA HIS A 332 34.62 -0.57 23.04
C HIS A 332 33.10 -0.69 22.88
N VAL A 333 32.32 -0.10 23.79
CA VAL A 333 30.87 -0.28 23.94
C VAL A 333 30.13 -0.04 22.61
N GLY A 334 30.46 1.03 21.87
CA GLY A 334 29.80 1.33 20.60
C GLY A 334 30.06 0.30 19.49
N ALA A 335 31.28 -0.25 19.42
CA ALA A 335 31.63 -1.28 18.44
C ALA A 335 30.96 -2.63 18.78
N THR A 336 30.87 -2.96 20.07
CA THR A 336 30.22 -4.19 20.56
C THR A 336 28.71 -4.13 20.33
N ILE A 337 28.07 -2.99 20.62
CA ILE A 337 26.66 -2.78 20.27
C ILE A 337 26.46 -2.89 18.75
N TRP A 338 27.30 -2.27 17.92
CA TRP A 338 27.16 -2.37 16.46
C TRP A 338 27.26 -3.81 15.95
N LYS A 339 28.23 -4.59 16.43
CA LYS A 339 28.42 -6.00 16.06
C LYS A 339 27.21 -6.87 16.41
N ARG A 340 26.43 -6.50 17.43
CA ARG A 340 25.18 -7.18 17.81
C ARG A 340 23.97 -6.68 17.02
N VAL A 341 23.81 -5.37 16.91
CA VAL A 341 22.59 -4.77 16.37
C VAL A 341 22.57 -4.79 14.84
N ASN A 342 23.71 -4.56 14.17
CA ASN A 342 23.76 -4.46 12.71
C ASN A 342 23.35 -5.77 12.01
N PRO A 343 23.84 -6.97 12.40
CA PRO A 343 23.34 -8.22 11.84
C PRO A 343 21.83 -8.41 12.03
N TYR A 344 21.29 -8.07 13.20
CA TYR A 344 19.85 -8.12 13.46
C TYR A 344 19.07 -7.20 12.49
N VAL A 345 19.47 -5.93 12.38
CA VAL A 345 18.80 -4.96 11.50
C VAL A 345 18.91 -5.36 10.04
N ARG A 346 20.09 -5.80 9.58
CA ARG A 346 20.30 -6.28 8.22
C ARG A 346 19.42 -7.48 7.90
N THR A 347 19.43 -8.51 8.75
CA THR A 347 18.62 -9.72 8.56
C THR A 347 17.14 -9.37 8.52
N MET A 348 16.63 -8.63 9.52
CA MET A 348 15.22 -8.23 9.57
C MET A 348 14.82 -7.31 8.43
N THR A 349 15.73 -6.47 7.92
CA THR A 349 15.45 -5.65 6.73
C THR A 349 15.21 -6.54 5.52
N LEU A 350 16.13 -7.47 5.27
CA LEU A 350 16.10 -8.35 4.10
C LEU A 350 14.96 -9.36 4.14
N THR A 351 14.57 -9.84 5.32
CA THR A 351 13.56 -10.90 5.48
C THR A 351 12.17 -10.37 5.82
N CYS A 352 12.05 -9.15 6.35
CA CYS A 352 10.80 -8.61 6.89
C CYS A 352 10.49 -7.23 6.31
N LEU A 353 11.32 -6.21 6.62
CA LEU A 353 10.95 -4.80 6.40
C LEU A 353 10.83 -4.43 4.92
N ASP A 354 11.62 -5.05 4.05
CA ASP A 354 11.56 -4.85 2.60
C ASP A 354 10.20 -5.19 1.96
N PHE A 355 9.39 -6.02 2.61
CA PHE A 355 8.07 -6.42 2.13
C PHE A 355 6.98 -5.40 2.49
N LEU A 356 7.13 -4.61 3.56
CA LEU A 356 6.10 -3.67 4.04
C LEU A 356 5.72 -2.60 3.00
N PRO A 357 6.67 -1.91 2.32
CA PRO A 357 6.29 -1.00 1.25
C PRO A 357 5.63 -1.72 0.07
N LEU A 358 6.05 -2.97 -0.25
CA LEU A 358 5.47 -3.76 -1.34
C LEU A 358 4.04 -4.24 -1.04
N TRP A 359 3.74 -4.59 0.22
CA TRP A 359 2.38 -4.91 0.67
C TRP A 359 1.42 -3.75 0.48
N SER A 360 1.90 -2.52 0.69
CA SER A 360 1.12 -1.31 0.43
C SER A 360 0.66 -1.23 -1.02
N ALA A 361 1.50 -1.68 -1.97
CA ALA A 361 1.19 -1.70 -3.39
C ALA A 361 0.24 -2.83 -3.81
N GLN A 362 -0.11 -3.76 -2.90
CA GLN A 362 -1.06 -4.85 -3.18
C GLN A 362 -2.53 -4.43 -2.96
N ASP A 363 -2.80 -3.22 -2.47
CA ASP A 363 -4.18 -2.70 -2.41
C ASP A 363 -4.70 -2.42 -3.83
N VAL A 364 -5.41 -3.39 -4.38
CA VAL A 364 -5.95 -3.38 -5.76
C VAL A 364 -6.89 -2.22 -6.06
N VAL A 365 -7.45 -1.59 -5.02
CA VAL A 365 -8.30 -0.39 -5.18
C VAL A 365 -7.45 0.81 -5.54
N LYS A 366 -6.27 0.93 -4.91
CA LYS A 366 -5.33 2.04 -5.12
C LYS A 366 -4.39 1.75 -6.29
N TYR A 367 -3.98 0.51 -6.47
CA TYR A 367 -2.91 0.15 -7.41
C TYR A 367 -3.40 -0.83 -8.47
N GLN A 368 -4.30 -0.36 -9.35
CA GLN A 368 -4.87 -1.12 -10.47
C GLN A 368 -3.86 -1.41 -11.61
N ASN A 369 -2.72 -0.71 -11.62
CA ASN A 369 -1.64 -0.88 -12.59
C ASN A 369 -0.39 -1.48 -11.92
N PRO A 370 0.50 -2.12 -12.71
CA PRO A 370 1.85 -2.44 -12.27
C PRO A 370 2.45 -1.24 -11.55
N THR A 371 3.06 -1.48 -10.39
CA THR A 371 3.58 -0.42 -9.53
C THR A 371 5.01 -0.77 -9.20
N HIS A 372 5.93 0.13 -9.47
CA HIS A 372 7.32 0.01 -9.11
C HIS A 372 7.60 0.99 -7.96
N LEU A 373 7.97 0.46 -6.79
CA LEU A 373 8.30 1.25 -5.60
C LEU A 373 9.79 1.19 -5.33
N GLN A 374 10.46 2.33 -5.51
CA GLN A 374 11.89 2.40 -5.22
C GLN A 374 12.13 2.42 -3.71
N ARG A 375 13.07 1.59 -3.26
CA ARG A 375 13.53 1.53 -1.87
C ARG A 375 14.92 2.13 -1.78
N THR A 376 15.15 3.03 -0.84
CA THR A 376 16.42 3.77 -0.68
C THR A 376 17.11 3.50 0.66
N ARG A 377 16.50 2.66 1.51
CA ARG A 377 17.12 2.20 2.76
C ARG A 377 18.46 1.53 2.53
N SER A 378 19.40 1.79 3.44
CA SER A 378 20.69 1.12 3.45
C SER A 378 20.75 -0.03 4.45
N ILE A 379 21.32 -1.15 4.04
CA ILE A 379 21.85 -2.19 4.92
C ILE A 379 23.37 -2.06 4.97
N TYR A 380 23.99 -2.50 6.06
CA TYR A 380 25.44 -2.37 6.23
C TYR A 380 26.09 -3.72 6.41
N ASP A 381 27.27 -3.93 5.83
CA ASP A 381 28.09 -5.08 6.20
C ASP A 381 28.65 -4.96 7.62
N ASP A 382 29.29 -6.02 8.10
CA ASP A 382 29.83 -6.05 9.46
C ASP A 382 30.98 -5.05 9.62
N GLY A 383 31.70 -4.77 8.53
CA GLY A 383 32.78 -3.80 8.46
C GLY A 383 33.91 -4.04 9.46
N ILE A 384 34.81 -3.07 9.56
CA ILE A 384 35.79 -2.97 10.64
C ILE A 384 35.47 -1.69 11.39
N MET A 385 35.08 -1.84 12.66
CA MET A 385 34.71 -0.73 13.53
C MET A 385 35.89 -0.41 14.45
N GLN A 386 36.50 0.76 14.26
CA GLN A 386 37.53 1.28 15.17
C GLN A 386 37.11 2.70 15.59
N MET A 387 36.30 2.83 16.64
CA MET A 387 35.69 4.11 17.03
C MET A 387 35.85 4.41 18.52
N TYR A 388 36.21 5.67 18.81
CA TYR A 388 36.04 6.29 20.11
C TYR A 388 34.55 6.63 20.35
N ASN A 389 34.05 6.23 21.52
CA ASN A 389 32.67 6.31 22.01
C ASN A 389 31.83 7.50 21.45
N ASN A 390 30.67 7.22 20.86
CA ASN A 390 29.83 8.21 20.18
C ASN A 390 28.31 7.91 20.29
N GLY A 391 27.81 7.63 21.50
CA GLY A 391 26.36 7.66 21.78
C GLY A 391 25.56 6.42 21.37
N GLY A 392 26.15 5.22 21.48
CA GLY A 392 25.46 3.94 21.25
C GLY A 392 25.06 3.67 19.79
N TYR A 393 24.24 2.64 19.55
CA TYR A 393 23.80 2.28 18.19
C TYR A 393 23.06 3.40 17.49
N ASP A 394 22.14 4.09 18.17
CA ASP A 394 21.34 5.13 17.53
C ASP A 394 22.19 6.36 17.17
N GLY A 395 23.21 6.69 17.97
CA GLY A 395 24.21 7.70 17.62
C GLY A 395 25.01 7.32 16.37
N LEU A 396 25.49 6.07 16.30
CA LEU A 396 26.21 5.54 15.13
C LEU A 396 25.33 5.49 13.89
N ARG A 397 24.14 4.93 14.04
CA ARG A 397 23.14 4.80 12.99
C ARG A 397 22.75 6.19 12.47
N ASN A 398 22.50 7.17 13.34
CA ASN A 398 22.22 8.55 12.94
C ASN A 398 23.42 9.24 12.26
N LYS A 399 24.66 8.96 12.68
CA LYS A 399 25.86 9.43 11.95
C LYS A 399 25.98 8.82 10.56
N PHE A 400 25.55 7.56 10.39
CA PHE A 400 25.52 6.87 9.10
C PHE A 400 24.31 7.31 8.24
N HIS A 401 23.27 7.84 8.88
CA HIS A 401 22.08 8.40 8.25
C HIS A 401 22.36 9.79 7.66
N ALA A 402 22.99 9.82 6.49
CA ALA A 402 22.73 10.89 5.53
C ALA A 402 21.68 10.36 4.55
N GLY A 403 20.74 11.22 4.11
CA GLY A 403 19.74 10.85 3.10
C GLY A 403 20.38 10.22 1.86
N TYR A 404 19.54 9.63 1.01
CA TYR A 404 19.99 8.97 -0.23
C TYR A 404 21.02 9.85 -1.01
N PRO A 405 22.29 9.41 -1.15
CA PRO A 405 23.36 10.27 -1.71
C PRO A 405 23.35 10.42 -3.24
N GLY A 406 22.41 9.76 -3.93
CA GLY A 406 22.54 9.48 -5.36
C GLY A 406 23.26 8.15 -5.62
N GLU A 407 23.50 7.85 -6.89
CA GLU A 407 24.20 6.63 -7.33
C GLU A 407 25.71 6.82 -7.31
N LEU A 408 26.41 5.87 -6.69
CA LEU A 408 27.86 5.84 -6.64
C LEU A 408 28.45 5.56 -8.03
N LYS A 409 29.22 6.51 -8.58
CA LYS A 409 29.89 6.40 -9.89
C LYS A 409 31.36 6.04 -9.79
N GLU A 410 32.06 6.56 -8.80
CA GLU A 410 33.51 6.37 -8.67
C GLU A 410 33.93 6.40 -7.21
N VAL A 411 34.91 5.56 -6.86
CA VAL A 411 35.63 5.64 -5.59
C VAL A 411 37.11 5.90 -5.91
N GLN A 412 37.58 7.08 -5.51
CA GLN A 412 38.99 7.46 -5.55
C GLN A 412 39.57 7.30 -4.15
N TYR A 413 40.78 6.77 -4.05
CA TYR A 413 41.45 6.63 -2.76
C TYR A 413 42.96 6.82 -2.88
N SER A 414 43.59 7.34 -1.83
CA SER A 414 45.04 7.44 -1.73
C SER A 414 45.58 6.29 -0.88
N GLN A 415 46.50 5.52 -1.43
CA GLN A 415 47.07 4.34 -0.78
C GLN A 415 48.59 4.36 -0.81
N GLY A 416 49.21 4.21 0.35
CA GLY A 416 50.64 3.89 0.54
C GLY A 416 50.77 2.54 1.25
N GLU A 417 51.40 2.50 2.42
CA GLU A 417 51.31 1.34 3.34
C GLU A 417 49.95 1.25 4.03
N ALA A 418 49.20 2.38 4.08
CA ALA A 418 47.83 2.46 4.55
C ALA A 418 46.91 3.17 3.54
N VAL A 419 45.61 3.19 3.81
CA VAL A 419 44.67 4.08 3.10
C VAL A 419 44.59 5.38 3.87
N TYR A 420 44.91 6.48 3.20
CA TYR A 420 45.02 7.80 3.84
C TYR A 420 43.87 8.73 3.47
N GLY A 421 43.03 8.38 2.50
CA GLY A 421 41.96 9.24 2.05
C GLY A 421 41.08 8.54 1.03
N MET A 422 39.78 8.82 1.08
CA MET A 422 38.79 8.30 0.14
C MET A 422 37.87 9.43 -0.31
N LYS A 423 37.46 9.36 -1.58
CA LYS A 423 36.50 10.25 -2.20
C LYS A 423 35.53 9.43 -3.01
N MET A 424 34.24 9.60 -2.72
CA MET A 424 33.15 9.01 -3.48
C MET A 424 32.53 10.08 -4.39
N THR A 425 32.32 9.72 -5.64
CA THR A 425 31.66 10.56 -6.64
C THR A 425 30.30 9.97 -6.97
N TYR A 426 29.26 10.80 -6.93
CA TYR A 426 27.88 10.43 -7.21
C TYR A 426 27.40 11.09 -8.50
N ASP A 427 26.38 10.52 -9.14
CA ASP A 427 25.74 11.05 -10.35
C ASP A 427 24.96 12.36 -10.11
N TRP A 428 24.39 12.52 -8.91
CA TRP A 428 23.61 13.68 -8.51
C TRP A 428 23.89 14.04 -7.05
N GLY A 429 24.45 15.23 -6.80
CA GLY A 429 24.76 15.73 -5.45
C GLY A 429 23.57 16.22 -4.64
N GLY A 430 22.50 15.42 -4.51
CA GLY A 430 21.33 15.73 -3.69
C GLY A 430 21.28 14.88 -2.42
N GLY A 431 21.64 15.46 -1.26
CA GLY A 431 21.57 14.80 0.05
C GLY A 431 22.66 15.28 1.01
N ASN A 432 22.39 16.36 1.76
CA ASN A 432 23.34 17.14 2.58
C ASN A 432 24.70 17.36 1.92
N ASP A 433 24.82 18.55 1.33
CA ASP A 433 26.00 19.11 0.70
C ASP A 433 26.41 18.38 -0.59
N GLY A 434 26.24 19.06 -1.73
CA GLY A 434 26.93 18.77 -2.99
C GLY A 434 28.47 18.83 -2.89
N SER A 435 29.02 18.66 -1.70
CA SER A 435 30.40 18.27 -1.50
C SER A 435 30.57 16.82 -1.91
N THR A 436 31.58 16.58 -2.74
CA THR A 436 32.41 15.39 -2.60
C THR A 436 32.37 14.88 -1.16
N TRP A 437 31.85 13.68 -0.90
CA TRP A 437 32.13 13.00 0.36
C TRP A 437 33.62 12.64 0.33
N SER A 438 34.46 13.63 0.67
CA SER A 438 35.76 13.39 1.23
C SER A 438 35.51 13.19 2.71
N THR A 439 35.55 11.95 3.16
CA THR A 439 35.97 11.72 4.54
C THR A 439 37.44 12.16 4.58
N SER A 440 37.65 13.44 4.88
CA SER A 440 38.94 14.09 4.84
C SER A 440 39.78 13.59 6.01
N ALA A 441 40.52 12.51 5.78
CA ALA A 441 41.86 12.38 6.28
C ALA A 441 42.79 13.08 5.27
N GLY A 442 42.88 14.41 5.35
CA GLY A 442 43.81 15.20 4.53
C GLY A 442 43.45 15.38 3.05
N THR A 443 43.99 16.44 2.46
CA THR A 443 43.99 16.67 1.01
C THR A 443 44.55 15.44 0.26
N LEU A 444 43.91 15.00 -0.83
CA LEU A 444 44.50 14.10 -1.85
C LEU A 444 45.76 14.76 -2.45
N LYS A 445 46.87 14.78 -1.71
CA LYS A 445 48.14 15.43 -2.06
C LYS A 445 49.30 14.42 -2.14
N ASN A 446 49.00 13.11 -2.14
CA ASN A 446 50.01 12.04 -2.19
C ASN A 446 50.18 11.55 -3.65
N PRO A 447 51.41 11.28 -4.15
CA PRO A 447 51.65 10.84 -5.55
C PRO A 447 51.05 9.47 -5.91
N TYR A 448 50.54 8.71 -4.94
CA TYR A 448 50.00 7.35 -5.11
C TYR A 448 48.47 7.30 -5.09
N THR A 449 47.82 8.27 -5.73
CA THR A 449 46.35 8.25 -5.87
C THR A 449 45.96 7.11 -6.82
N ARG A 450 45.09 6.21 -6.36
CA ARG A 450 44.54 5.13 -7.16
C ARG A 450 43.08 5.43 -7.47
N THR A 451 42.69 5.16 -8.70
CA THR A 451 41.30 5.16 -9.13
C THR A 451 40.91 3.72 -9.42
N ALA A 452 39.87 3.24 -8.77
CA ALA A 452 39.21 2.01 -9.19
C ALA A 452 37.91 2.38 -9.92
N PRO A 453 37.73 1.96 -11.18
CA PRO A 453 36.42 2.08 -11.82
C PRO A 453 35.40 1.27 -11.01
N PHE A 454 34.18 1.81 -10.86
CA PHE A 454 33.09 1.11 -10.18
C PHE A 454 32.82 -0.24 -10.87
N ARG A 455 32.93 -1.33 -10.12
CA ARG A 455 32.43 -2.65 -10.48
C ARG A 455 31.85 -3.29 -9.22
N TYR A 456 30.76 -4.05 -9.41
CA TYR A 456 29.83 -4.67 -8.45
C TYR A 456 30.42 -5.57 -7.33
N GLY A 457 31.67 -5.40 -6.92
CA GLY A 457 32.34 -6.20 -5.89
C GLY A 457 32.45 -5.50 -4.52
N ALA A 458 32.45 -6.32 -3.47
CA ALA A 458 32.67 -5.88 -2.09
C ALA A 458 34.10 -5.33 -1.88
N TRP A 459 34.23 -4.20 -1.19
CA TRP A 459 35.50 -3.61 -0.79
C TRP A 459 35.86 -4.11 0.62
N LYS A 460 37.01 -4.78 0.77
CA LYS A 460 37.49 -5.29 2.06
C LYS A 460 38.75 -4.57 2.52
N TYR A 461 38.77 -4.13 3.76
CA TYR A 461 39.98 -3.68 4.43
C TYR A 461 40.68 -4.88 5.07
N SER A 462 42.00 -4.99 4.89
CA SER A 462 42.83 -6.06 5.45
C SER A 462 43.69 -5.49 6.58
N PRO A 463 43.34 -5.73 7.86
CA PRO A 463 44.13 -5.27 9.01
C PRO A 463 45.55 -5.82 9.02
N ALA A 464 45.73 -7.07 8.56
CA ALA A 464 47.02 -7.74 8.53
C ALA A 464 48.00 -7.14 7.50
N ARG A 465 47.48 -6.45 6.49
CA ARG A 465 48.28 -5.83 5.42
C ARG A 465 48.14 -4.30 5.40
N ASN A 466 47.33 -3.74 6.29
CA ASN A 466 46.99 -2.32 6.35
C ASN A 466 46.49 -1.75 5.00
N THR A 467 45.88 -2.57 4.13
CA THR A 467 45.49 -2.18 2.76
C THR A 467 44.00 -2.36 2.51
N ILE A 468 43.40 -1.51 1.68
CA ILE A 468 42.13 -1.86 0.99
C ILE A 468 42.51 -2.89 -0.08
N GLU A 469 42.00 -4.10 0.07
CA GLU A 469 42.01 -5.08 -1.00
C GLU A 469 40.83 -4.78 -1.91
N VAL A 470 41.10 -4.04 -3.00
CA VAL A 470 40.27 -4.15 -4.20
C VAL A 470 40.61 -5.51 -4.78
N GLY A 471 39.70 -6.46 -4.57
CA GLY A 471 39.91 -7.89 -4.74
C GLY A 471 41.18 -8.35 -5.46
N GLY A 472 42.09 -9.00 -4.71
CA GLY A 472 43.09 -9.90 -5.30
C GLY A 472 42.42 -11.03 -6.09
N LYS A 473 43.16 -11.78 -6.92
CA LYS A 473 42.66 -12.78 -7.90
C LYS A 473 41.53 -13.73 -7.45
N GLU A 474 41.27 -13.91 -6.16
CA GLU A 474 40.16 -14.72 -5.64
C GLU A 474 38.88 -13.92 -5.32
N ALA A 475 38.96 -12.59 -5.21
CA ALA A 475 37.82 -11.66 -5.15
C ALA A 475 37.42 -11.14 -6.55
N TRP A 476 37.92 -11.80 -7.61
CA TRP A 476 37.47 -11.64 -9.00
C TRP A 476 36.26 -12.50 -9.36
N SER A 477 35.61 -13.15 -8.39
CA SER A 477 34.21 -13.54 -8.57
C SER A 477 33.38 -12.28 -8.38
N GLY A 478 32.98 -11.61 -9.47
CA GLY A 478 32.20 -10.37 -9.46
C GLY A 478 30.78 -10.54 -8.89
N ARG A 479 30.66 -11.01 -7.66
CA ARG A 479 29.40 -11.26 -6.95
C ARG A 479 29.14 -10.14 -5.95
N PRO A 480 27.90 -9.63 -5.86
CA PRO A 480 27.53 -8.67 -4.82
C PRO A 480 27.63 -9.31 -3.43
N ALA A 481 27.96 -8.51 -2.40
CA ALA A 481 28.04 -8.99 -1.01
C ALA A 481 26.69 -9.50 -0.48
N TYR A 482 25.60 -8.96 -1.04
CA TYR A 482 24.23 -9.36 -0.77
C TYR A 482 23.50 -9.43 -2.11
N PRO A 483 22.88 -10.57 -2.48
CA PRO A 483 22.08 -10.69 -3.69
C PRO A 483 21.04 -9.56 -3.80
N GLY A 484 20.81 -9.05 -5.01
CA GLY A 484 19.86 -7.94 -5.24
C GLY A 484 20.29 -6.57 -4.70
N HIS A 485 21.53 -6.42 -4.23
CA HIS A 485 22.02 -5.15 -3.67
C HIS A 485 23.29 -4.63 -4.34
N LYS A 486 23.42 -3.30 -4.38
CA LYS A 486 24.60 -2.57 -4.86
C LYS A 486 25.19 -1.68 -3.77
N LEU A 487 26.50 -1.47 -3.84
CA LEU A 487 27.21 -0.55 -2.97
C LEU A 487 26.73 0.89 -3.21
N SER A 488 26.26 1.57 -2.17
CA SER A 488 25.82 2.97 -2.21
C SER A 488 26.87 3.91 -1.61
N ARG A 489 27.49 3.54 -0.50
CA ARG A 489 28.47 4.38 0.20
C ARG A 489 29.47 3.53 0.97
N ILE A 490 30.67 4.06 1.13
CA ILE A 490 31.67 3.54 2.07
C ILE A 490 31.80 4.54 3.21
N ILE A 491 31.59 4.08 4.44
CA ILE A 491 31.60 4.92 5.63
C ILE A 491 32.91 4.67 6.38
N ILE A 492 33.69 5.72 6.61
CA ILE A 492 34.90 5.64 7.44
C ILE A 492 34.48 5.76 8.90
N THR A 493 34.85 4.75 9.69
CA THR A 493 34.47 4.66 11.10
C THR A 493 35.65 5.01 12.01
N GLY A 494 36.90 4.79 11.58
CA GLY A 494 38.10 5.14 12.35
C GLY A 494 39.18 5.79 11.52
N ILE A 495 39.87 6.78 12.10
CA ILE A 495 41.09 7.37 11.56
C ILE A 495 42.12 7.45 12.70
N ASN A 496 43.34 6.99 12.44
CA ASN A 496 44.45 7.15 13.36
C ASN A 496 44.90 8.62 13.37
N THR A 497 44.97 9.22 14.56
CA THR A 497 45.30 10.64 14.73
C THR A 497 46.76 10.97 14.43
N ASN A 498 47.67 9.97 14.48
CA ASN A 498 49.10 10.19 14.32
C ASN A 498 49.58 10.17 12.87
N ASP A 499 49.01 9.29 12.03
CA ASP A 499 49.42 9.09 10.64
C ASP A 499 48.29 9.33 9.62
N HIS A 500 47.10 9.71 10.11
CA HIS A 500 45.88 9.91 9.31
C HIS A 500 45.45 8.66 8.50
N ALA A 501 45.88 7.47 8.89
CA ALA A 501 45.46 6.23 8.25
C ALA A 501 44.00 5.86 8.62
N VAL A 502 43.24 5.41 7.62
CA VAL A 502 41.92 4.82 7.79
C VAL A 502 42.06 3.51 8.55
N GLN A 503 41.28 3.39 9.61
CA GLN A 503 41.40 2.33 10.60
C GLN A 503 40.12 1.48 10.73
N GLY A 504 38.99 2.01 10.26
CA GLY A 504 37.75 1.26 10.14
C GLY A 504 36.89 1.73 8.97
N LEU A 505 36.17 0.78 8.37
CA LEU A 505 35.23 1.04 7.28
C LEU A 505 34.03 0.11 7.30
N VAL A 506 32.89 0.63 6.88
CA VAL A 506 31.60 -0.07 6.76
C VAL A 506 31.02 0.25 5.38
N ASN A 507 30.60 -0.78 4.65
CA ASN A 507 29.94 -0.60 3.36
C ASN A 507 28.42 -0.53 3.56
N ALA A 508 27.79 0.46 2.94
CA ALA A 508 26.35 0.62 2.87
C ALA A 508 25.84 0.14 1.52
N TYR A 509 24.84 -0.73 1.52
CA TYR A 509 24.22 -1.31 0.33
C TYR A 509 22.75 -0.91 0.23
N ILE A 510 22.31 -0.61 -0.98
CA ILE A 510 20.92 -0.34 -1.34
C ILE A 510 20.44 -1.38 -2.36
N PRO A 511 19.13 -1.55 -2.55
CA PRO A 511 18.61 -2.45 -3.57
C PRO A 511 19.05 -2.04 -4.99
N VAL A 512 19.22 -3.00 -5.88
CA VAL A 512 19.66 -2.71 -7.26
C VAL A 512 18.59 -2.05 -8.10
N GLU A 513 17.31 -2.25 -7.78
CA GLU A 513 16.17 -1.61 -8.46
C GLU A 513 16.02 -0.12 -8.14
N THR A 514 16.75 0.40 -7.15
CA THR A 514 16.82 1.85 -6.89
C THR A 514 17.40 2.55 -8.12
N GLN A 515 16.52 3.17 -8.92
CA GLN A 515 16.89 3.78 -10.18
C GLN A 515 17.87 4.94 -9.99
N LEU A 516 18.79 5.07 -10.94
CA LEU A 516 19.75 6.17 -11.05
C LEU A 516 19.04 7.54 -11.03
N VAL A 517 18.02 7.66 -11.86
CA VAL A 517 17.21 8.87 -12.04
C VAL A 517 15.78 8.60 -11.64
N ASN A 518 15.05 9.64 -11.23
CA ASN A 518 13.62 9.54 -10.97
C ASN A 518 12.89 9.45 -12.31
N LYS A 519 12.76 8.23 -12.85
CA LYS A 519 12.20 8.00 -14.18
C LYS A 519 10.72 7.63 -14.12
N VAL A 520 9.96 8.12 -15.09
CA VAL A 520 8.52 7.91 -15.22
C VAL A 520 8.12 7.70 -16.67
N GLY A 521 6.94 7.14 -16.89
CA GLY A 521 6.49 6.78 -18.26
C GLY A 521 7.07 5.46 -18.74
N ASN A 522 7.61 4.66 -17.81
CA ASN A 522 8.00 3.29 -18.11
C ASN A 522 6.77 2.50 -18.53
N THR A 523 6.91 1.86 -19.68
CA THR A 523 5.92 0.93 -20.20
C THR A 523 6.52 -0.46 -20.33
N ARG A 524 5.65 -1.47 -20.32
CA ARG A 524 6.00 -2.86 -20.54
C ARG A 524 5.12 -3.42 -21.62
N ASN A 525 5.76 -3.83 -22.71
CA ASN A 525 5.10 -4.61 -23.74
C ASN A 525 4.95 -6.03 -23.22
N VAL A 526 3.69 -6.44 -23.11
CA VAL A 526 3.28 -7.77 -22.72
C VAL A 526 2.47 -8.40 -23.81
N LYS A 527 2.42 -9.73 -23.82
CA LYS A 527 1.48 -10.47 -24.65
C LYS A 527 0.29 -10.83 -23.80
N VAL A 528 -0.92 -10.46 -24.20
CA VAL A 528 -2.14 -10.89 -23.52
C VAL A 528 -2.89 -11.92 -24.35
N GLN A 529 -3.64 -12.80 -23.71
CA GLN A 529 -4.48 -13.72 -24.46
C GLN A 529 -5.63 -12.97 -25.14
N LYS A 530 -5.74 -13.17 -26.44
CA LYS A 530 -6.74 -12.51 -27.27
C LYS A 530 -8.12 -13.10 -26.98
N LYS A 531 -9.11 -12.24 -26.76
CA LYS A 531 -10.52 -12.61 -26.61
C LYS A 531 -11.31 -12.36 -27.90
N ASP A 532 -12.33 -13.14 -28.14
CA ASP A 532 -13.33 -12.88 -29.17
C ASP A 532 -14.34 -11.81 -28.72
N GLU A 533 -15.26 -11.46 -29.62
CA GLU A 533 -16.32 -10.46 -29.39
C GLU A 533 -17.27 -10.80 -28.21
N ASN A 534 -17.28 -12.04 -27.74
CA ASN A 534 -18.06 -12.50 -26.60
C ASN A 534 -17.21 -12.64 -25.31
N GLY A 535 -15.96 -12.20 -25.34
CA GLY A 535 -15.03 -12.27 -24.21
C GLY A 535 -14.40 -13.65 -24.00
N LYS A 536 -14.55 -14.59 -24.94
CA LYS A 536 -13.97 -15.94 -24.84
C LYS A 536 -12.54 -15.95 -25.40
N LEU A 537 -11.63 -16.61 -24.68
CA LEU A 537 -10.23 -16.75 -25.09
C LEU A 537 -10.13 -17.49 -26.43
N MET A 538 -9.39 -16.89 -27.37
CA MET A 538 -9.18 -17.44 -28.71
C MET A 538 -8.02 -18.44 -28.70
N GLN A 539 -8.17 -19.54 -29.42
CA GLN A 539 -7.14 -20.57 -29.61
C GLN A 539 -6.86 -20.77 -31.10
N ASP A 540 -5.63 -21.16 -31.42
CA ASP A 540 -5.22 -21.57 -32.77
C ASP A 540 -5.72 -22.98 -33.10
N ASN A 541 -5.48 -23.43 -34.33
CA ASN A 541 -5.92 -24.73 -34.84
C ASN A 541 -5.26 -25.93 -34.11
N LYS A 542 -4.34 -25.69 -33.17
CA LYS A 542 -3.68 -26.69 -32.32
C LYS A 542 -4.10 -26.56 -30.85
N GLY A 543 -5.10 -25.73 -30.54
CA GLY A 543 -5.58 -25.50 -29.17
C GLY A 543 -4.72 -24.53 -28.35
N LYS A 544 -3.72 -23.86 -28.95
CA LYS A 544 -2.87 -22.90 -28.24
C LYS A 544 -3.51 -21.51 -28.22
N PHE A 545 -3.54 -20.84 -27.07
CA PHE A 545 -4.09 -19.48 -26.98
C PHE A 545 -3.39 -18.51 -27.93
N ILE A 546 -4.20 -17.71 -28.65
CA ILE A 546 -3.74 -16.63 -29.50
C ILE A 546 -3.39 -15.44 -28.60
N LEU A 547 -2.25 -14.81 -28.86
CA LEU A 547 -1.77 -13.67 -28.08
C LEU A 547 -1.84 -12.38 -28.90
N GLU A 548 -2.09 -11.25 -28.23
CA GLU A 548 -1.97 -9.91 -28.77
C GLU A 548 -1.03 -9.06 -27.92
N ASP A 549 -0.35 -8.08 -28.54
CA ASP A 549 0.56 -7.20 -27.82
C ASP A 549 -0.23 -6.11 -27.08
N LYS A 550 0.07 -5.91 -25.81
CA LYS A 550 -0.50 -4.87 -24.95
C LYS A 550 0.62 -4.13 -24.26
N THR A 551 0.51 -2.81 -24.20
CA THR A 551 1.48 -1.98 -23.50
C THR A 551 0.90 -1.59 -22.14
N LEU A 552 1.53 -2.06 -21.07
CA LEU A 552 1.15 -1.71 -19.70
C LEU A 552 1.94 -0.49 -19.25
N SER A 553 1.24 0.50 -18.69
CA SER A 553 1.89 1.65 -18.07
C SER A 553 2.13 1.36 -16.59
N ILE A 554 3.33 1.73 -16.09
CA ILE A 554 3.74 1.48 -14.71
C ILE A 554 3.50 2.72 -13.85
N ILE A 555 2.94 2.53 -12.66
CA ILE A 555 2.91 3.53 -11.60
C ILE A 555 4.30 3.57 -10.97
N GLU A 556 4.93 4.74 -11.00
CA GLU A 556 6.29 4.93 -10.45
C GLU A 556 6.21 5.68 -9.12
N GLY A 557 6.64 5.02 -8.04
CA GLY A 557 6.75 5.61 -6.71
C GLY A 557 8.19 6.06 -6.43
N ILE A 558 8.39 7.37 -6.32
CA ILE A 558 9.69 7.99 -6.05
C ILE A 558 9.75 8.45 -4.59
N PRO A 559 10.67 7.89 -3.77
CA PRO A 559 10.89 8.33 -2.39
C PRO A 559 11.17 9.82 -2.31
N ALA A 560 10.60 10.47 -1.30
CA ALA A 560 10.71 11.90 -1.10
C ALA A 560 12.16 12.34 -0.85
N GLU A 561 12.98 11.45 -0.28
CA GLU A 561 14.41 11.69 -0.07
C GLU A 561 15.24 11.73 -1.36
N LYS A 562 14.71 11.27 -2.51
CA LYS A 562 15.33 11.44 -3.84
C LYS A 562 15.05 12.83 -4.43
N TYR A 563 15.08 13.86 -3.58
CA TYR A 563 14.95 15.25 -4.00
C TYR A 563 16.24 15.73 -4.70
N LYS A 564 16.10 16.77 -5.52
CA LYS A 564 17.24 17.51 -6.09
C LYS A 564 17.80 18.52 -5.08
N GLU A 565 16.94 19.43 -4.61
CA GLU A 565 17.25 20.46 -3.62
C GLU A 565 16.07 20.60 -2.64
N HIS A 566 16.35 21.05 -1.43
CA HIS A 566 15.33 21.29 -0.41
C HIS A 566 15.69 22.48 0.48
N LYS A 567 14.68 23.03 1.15
CA LYS A 567 14.85 24.01 2.23
C LYS A 567 13.88 23.70 3.37
N GLY A 568 14.41 23.62 4.58
CA GLY A 568 13.66 23.44 5.83
C GLY A 568 13.16 22.02 6.10
N PHE A 569 12.90 21.22 5.05
CA PHE A 569 12.70 19.79 5.20
C PHE A 569 13.94 19.09 5.77
N SER A 570 13.73 18.10 6.63
CA SER A 570 14.78 17.23 7.17
C SER A 570 14.48 15.77 6.82
N SER A 571 15.53 14.99 6.56
CA SER A 571 15.39 13.54 6.36
C SER A 571 15.16 12.85 7.70
N ALA A 572 14.18 11.97 7.79
CA ALA A 572 13.89 11.16 8.96
C ALA A 572 13.76 9.69 8.58
N LEU A 573 14.36 8.83 9.39
CA LEU A 573 14.31 7.39 9.20
C LEU A 573 12.89 6.85 9.36
N GLU A 574 12.48 5.98 8.43
CA GLU A 574 11.20 5.30 8.47
C GLU A 574 11.28 3.91 7.83
N GLU A 575 11.70 2.91 8.59
CA GLU A 575 12.01 1.60 8.02
C GLU A 575 10.80 0.88 7.40
N ILE A 576 9.59 1.16 7.89
CA ILE A 576 8.34 0.62 7.34
C ILE A 576 8.08 1.05 5.89
N ASN A 577 8.72 2.13 5.45
CA ASN A 577 8.58 2.64 4.09
C ASN A 577 9.72 2.18 3.17
N GLY A 578 10.76 1.53 3.69
CA GLY A 578 11.95 1.17 2.91
C GLY A 578 12.75 2.38 2.40
N ALA A 579 12.51 3.56 2.96
CA ALA A 579 13.12 4.83 2.62
C ALA A 579 13.07 5.78 3.82
N ASN A 580 13.90 6.83 3.81
CA ASN A 580 13.70 7.96 4.69
C ASN A 580 12.56 8.84 4.16
N VAL A 581 11.81 9.44 5.09
CA VAL A 581 10.78 10.42 4.79
C VAL A 581 11.31 11.83 4.96
N MET A 582 10.74 12.79 4.23
CA MET A 582 11.06 14.21 4.37
C MET A 582 10.05 14.86 5.31
N VAL A 583 10.52 15.34 6.47
CA VAL A 583 9.69 15.96 7.51
C VAL A 583 9.81 17.47 7.56
N SER A 584 8.72 18.16 7.85
CA SER A 584 8.70 19.60 8.11
C SER A 584 7.49 20.02 8.94
N ASP A 585 7.68 20.98 9.85
CA ASP A 585 6.64 21.68 10.59
C ASP A 585 6.48 23.15 10.16
N LYS A 586 7.32 23.67 9.26
CA LYS A 586 7.28 25.09 8.84
C LYS A 586 6.51 25.30 7.55
N SER A 587 5.89 26.47 7.43
CA SER A 587 5.34 26.95 6.15
C SER A 587 6.45 27.44 5.24
N ARG A 588 6.28 27.25 3.93
CA ARG A 588 7.21 27.60 2.83
C ARG A 588 8.51 26.80 2.80
N ASP A 589 8.60 25.73 3.57
CA ASP A 589 9.59 24.69 3.33
C ASP A 589 9.26 24.02 2.00
N TRP A 590 10.29 23.66 1.25
CA TRP A 590 10.12 23.15 -0.10
C TRP A 590 11.10 22.05 -0.46
N LEU A 591 10.67 21.22 -1.41
CA LEU A 591 11.44 20.17 -2.07
C LEU A 591 11.36 20.42 -3.58
N THR A 592 12.43 20.10 -4.31
CA THR A 592 12.40 20.04 -5.77
C THR A 592 12.83 18.65 -6.21
N TYR A 593 12.27 18.18 -7.32
CA TYR A 593 12.61 16.89 -7.92
C TYR A 593 12.90 17.10 -9.39
N ASN A 594 13.95 16.45 -9.88
CA ASN A 594 14.07 16.22 -11.29
C ASN A 594 13.47 14.87 -11.62
N VAL A 595 12.57 14.86 -12.60
CA VAL A 595 11.81 13.70 -13.05
C VAL A 595 12.03 13.55 -14.55
N THR A 596 12.64 12.44 -14.95
CA THR A 596 12.87 12.14 -16.37
C THR A 596 11.69 11.33 -16.89
N SER A 597 10.93 11.90 -17.81
CA SER A 597 9.80 11.22 -18.44
C SER A 597 10.24 10.61 -19.78
N GLU A 598 9.96 9.33 -20.01
CA GLU A 598 10.32 8.64 -21.26
C GLU A 598 9.49 9.11 -22.46
N THR A 599 8.30 9.64 -22.16
CA THR A 599 7.25 9.96 -23.12
C THR A 599 6.67 11.33 -22.76
N THR A 600 6.07 12.02 -23.72
CA THR A 600 5.26 13.20 -23.37
C THR A 600 3.86 12.71 -23.02
N GLN A 601 3.47 12.80 -21.75
CA GLN A 601 2.18 12.27 -21.31
C GLN A 601 1.69 12.91 -20.00
N GLN A 602 0.43 12.63 -19.66
CA GLN A 602 -0.19 13.07 -18.41
C GLN A 602 -0.03 12.02 -17.31
N TYR A 603 0.18 12.50 -16.08
CA TYR A 603 0.25 11.66 -14.88
C TYR A 603 -0.70 12.20 -13.82
N LYS A 604 -1.54 11.34 -13.24
CA LYS A 604 -2.19 11.62 -11.97
C LYS A 604 -1.14 11.49 -10.87
N ILE A 605 -0.89 12.58 -10.14
CA ILE A 605 0.06 12.56 -9.03
C ILE A 605 -0.64 12.10 -7.76
N ARG A 606 0.03 11.28 -6.96
CA ARG A 606 -0.40 10.94 -5.59
C ARG A 606 0.75 11.08 -4.62
N TYR A 607 0.41 11.23 -3.35
CA TYR A 607 1.38 11.46 -2.29
C TYR A 607 1.11 10.48 -1.17
N ARG A 608 2.14 9.76 -0.72
CA ARG A 608 2.04 9.00 0.51
C ARG A 608 2.61 9.82 1.65
N VAL A 609 1.77 10.12 2.64
CA VAL A 609 2.06 11.15 3.65
C VAL A 609 1.49 10.75 5.01
N ALA A 610 2.14 11.23 6.06
CA ALA A 610 1.62 11.29 7.43
C ALA A 610 1.60 12.74 7.91
N THR A 611 0.63 13.11 8.73
CA THR A 611 0.43 14.48 9.23
C THR A 611 -0.04 14.49 10.69
N LYS A 612 0.23 15.59 11.41
CA LYS A 612 -0.33 15.86 12.75
C LYS A 612 -1.11 17.17 12.66
N GLY A 613 -2.36 17.11 12.22
CA GLY A 613 -3.15 18.27 11.83
C GLY A 613 -3.33 18.39 10.31
N LYS A 614 -4.43 19.01 9.88
CA LYS A 614 -4.70 19.30 8.45
C LYS A 614 -3.59 20.19 7.87
N THR A 615 -3.05 19.82 6.73
CA THR A 615 -2.01 20.59 6.04
C THR A 615 -2.29 20.72 4.55
N SER A 616 -1.46 21.46 3.82
CA SER A 616 -1.51 21.50 2.36
C SER A 616 -0.15 21.78 1.77
N PHE A 617 0.07 21.32 0.55
CA PHE A 617 1.23 21.71 -0.26
C PHE A 617 0.79 22.25 -1.61
N GLU A 618 1.62 23.12 -2.17
CA GLU A 618 1.56 23.57 -3.55
C GLU A 618 2.46 22.68 -4.40
N LEU A 619 1.91 22.13 -5.49
CA LEU A 619 2.69 21.52 -6.55
C LEU A 619 2.93 22.55 -7.66
N SER A 620 4.17 22.68 -8.09
CA SER A 620 4.58 23.56 -9.18
C SER A 620 5.55 22.84 -10.13
N ILE A 621 5.56 23.23 -11.41
CA ILE A 621 6.51 22.72 -12.41
C ILE A 621 7.36 23.87 -12.94
N LYS A 622 8.66 23.64 -13.14
CA LYS A 622 9.58 24.64 -13.66
C LYS A 622 9.31 24.91 -15.15
N ASP A 623 9.15 26.17 -15.53
CA ASP A 623 9.12 26.57 -16.94
C ASP A 623 10.55 26.53 -17.50
N THR A 624 10.75 25.72 -18.54
CA THR A 624 12.04 25.53 -19.18
C THR A 624 12.58 26.79 -19.86
N ARG A 625 11.75 27.83 -20.05
CA ARG A 625 12.13 29.08 -20.75
C ARG A 625 12.44 30.24 -19.80
N THR A 626 11.92 30.23 -18.58
CA THR A 626 11.95 31.43 -17.70
C THR A 626 12.54 31.18 -16.31
N ASP A 627 13.07 29.97 -16.03
CA ASP A 627 13.55 29.52 -14.72
C ASP A 627 12.55 29.61 -13.56
N ASN A 628 11.34 30.13 -13.81
CA ASN A 628 10.25 30.26 -12.85
C ASN A 628 9.51 28.94 -12.64
N TYR A 629 8.82 28.82 -11.51
CA TYR A 629 7.92 27.71 -11.21
C TYR A 629 6.47 28.13 -11.45
N ASN A 630 5.82 27.44 -12.37
CA ASN A 630 4.40 27.60 -12.65
C ASN A 630 3.60 26.72 -11.70
N LYS A 631 2.74 27.35 -10.91
CA LYS A 631 1.84 26.66 -9.99
C LYS A 631 0.86 25.77 -10.75
N ILE A 632 0.72 24.52 -10.29
CA ILE A 632 -0.25 23.56 -10.81
C ILE A 632 -1.50 23.53 -9.92
N ALA A 633 -1.33 23.23 -8.63
CA ALA A 633 -2.45 23.16 -7.69
C ALA A 633 -2.00 23.31 -6.24
N ASN A 634 -2.94 23.67 -5.37
CA ASN A 634 -2.84 23.42 -3.94
C ASN A 634 -3.52 22.08 -3.63
N ILE A 635 -2.89 21.26 -2.79
CA ILE A 635 -3.35 19.93 -2.43
C ILE A 635 -3.60 19.93 -0.93
N ASN A 636 -4.84 19.65 -0.55
CA ASN A 636 -5.23 19.52 0.85
C ASN A 636 -4.86 18.12 1.36
N ILE A 637 -4.12 18.06 2.47
CA ILE A 637 -3.83 16.81 3.16
C ILE A 637 -4.66 16.75 4.44
N PRO A 638 -5.45 15.68 4.65
CA PRO A 638 -6.19 15.51 5.90
C PRO A 638 -5.25 15.29 7.08
N ASP A 639 -5.80 15.43 8.29
CA ASP A 639 -5.12 15.05 9.52
C ASP A 639 -5.10 13.52 9.63
N THR A 640 -3.92 12.89 9.58
CA THR A 640 -3.81 11.43 9.67
C THR A 640 -3.96 10.90 11.09
N THR A 641 -4.00 11.76 12.11
CA THR A 641 -4.20 11.36 13.50
C THR A 641 -5.67 11.23 13.90
N ILE A 642 -6.58 11.85 13.15
CA ILE A 642 -8.01 11.87 13.45
C ILE A 642 -8.75 10.91 12.53
N TYR A 643 -9.42 9.94 13.13
CA TYR A 643 -10.28 9.01 12.43
C TYR A 643 -11.63 9.64 12.13
N THR A 644 -11.91 9.93 10.87
CA THR A 644 -13.18 10.56 10.44
C THR A 644 -14.18 9.57 9.85
N GLY A 645 -13.93 8.26 9.96
CA GLY A 645 -14.70 7.23 9.24
C GLY A 645 -14.20 6.95 7.82
N ASN A 646 -13.17 7.66 7.35
CA ASN A 646 -12.53 7.41 6.06
C ASN A 646 -11.76 6.08 6.06
N GLN A 647 -12.10 5.18 5.12
CA GLN A 647 -11.44 3.87 4.99
C GLN A 647 -9.93 3.94 4.70
N ASP A 648 -9.44 5.02 4.11
CA ASP A 648 -8.00 5.17 3.85
C ASP A 648 -7.22 5.53 5.11
N GLN A 649 -7.83 6.29 6.04
CA GLN A 649 -7.26 6.55 7.36
C GLN A 649 -7.31 5.29 8.25
N GLN A 650 -8.40 4.53 8.16
CA GLN A 650 -8.56 3.21 8.82
C GLN A 650 -7.46 2.23 8.45
N ASN A 651 -7.14 2.17 7.16
CA ASN A 651 -6.22 1.21 6.58
C ASN A 651 -4.79 1.77 6.42
N GLY A 652 -4.52 2.95 6.96
CA GLY A 652 -3.19 3.55 6.96
C GLY A 652 -2.19 2.73 7.78
N ILE A 653 -0.94 2.69 7.30
CA ILE A 653 0.14 1.92 7.92
C ILE A 653 0.90 2.82 8.89
N THR A 654 1.13 2.37 10.13
CA THR A 654 1.67 3.25 11.18
C THR A 654 3.17 3.04 11.37
N GLY A 655 3.95 4.08 11.05
CA GLY A 655 5.39 4.14 11.26
C GLY A 655 5.78 5.04 12.44
N LYS A 656 7.08 5.31 12.58
CA LYS A 656 7.65 6.22 13.61
C LYS A 656 7.10 7.63 13.50
N GLN A 657 6.91 8.13 12.28
CA GLN A 657 6.51 9.52 12.08
C GLN A 657 4.99 9.72 12.08
N GLY A 658 4.20 8.66 11.87
CA GLY A 658 2.74 8.69 11.93
C GLY A 658 2.08 7.61 11.07
N THR A 659 0.78 7.75 10.87
CA THR A 659 -0.01 6.84 10.02
C THR A 659 0.02 7.34 8.57
N TYR A 660 0.61 6.55 7.68
CA TYR A 660 0.76 6.89 6.27
C TYR A 660 -0.47 6.51 5.47
N ILE A 661 -1.01 7.49 4.74
CA ILE A 661 -2.09 7.31 3.77
C ILE A 661 -1.64 7.79 2.39
N VAL A 662 -2.33 7.34 1.35
CA VAL A 662 -2.16 7.85 -0.02
C VAL A 662 -3.21 8.92 -0.25
N VAL A 663 -2.80 10.10 -0.71
CA VAL A 663 -3.66 11.25 -1.02
C VAL A 663 -3.53 11.57 -2.49
N ASP A 664 -4.67 11.71 -3.16
CA ASP A 664 -4.70 12.10 -4.57
C ASP A 664 -4.32 13.56 -4.76
N GLY A 665 -3.46 13.79 -5.76
CA GLY A 665 -3.01 15.10 -6.21
C GLY A 665 -3.62 15.53 -7.54
N PRO A 666 -3.12 16.62 -8.15
CA PRO A 666 -3.54 17.05 -9.47
C PRO A 666 -2.99 16.13 -10.57
N THR A 667 -3.46 16.33 -11.79
CA THR A 667 -2.81 15.81 -13.00
C THR A 667 -1.64 16.72 -13.38
N LEU A 668 -0.55 16.12 -13.84
CA LEU A 668 0.66 16.80 -14.27
C LEU A 668 1.07 16.32 -15.66
N ASN A 669 1.33 17.26 -16.56
CA ASN A 669 1.83 16.98 -17.90
C ASN A 669 3.35 17.06 -17.88
N LEU A 670 4.02 15.94 -18.17
CA LEU A 670 5.47 15.91 -18.29
C LEU A 670 5.85 15.82 -19.77
N GLN A 671 6.86 16.58 -20.16
CA GLN A 671 7.46 16.46 -21.48
C GLN A 671 8.48 15.34 -21.48
N LYS A 672 8.65 14.66 -22.62
CA LYS A 672 9.75 13.71 -22.78
C LYS A 672 11.09 14.37 -22.42
N GLY A 673 11.88 13.69 -21.60
CA GLY A 673 13.13 14.19 -21.05
C GLY A 673 12.98 14.67 -19.61
N GLN A 674 13.92 15.52 -19.17
CA GLN A 674 13.99 15.98 -17.79
C GLN A 674 12.97 17.10 -17.53
N ASN A 675 12.17 16.93 -16.49
CA ASN A 675 11.25 17.93 -15.94
C ASN A 675 11.67 18.24 -14.51
N THR A 676 11.46 19.46 -14.03
CA THR A 676 11.68 19.80 -12.62
C THR A 676 10.37 20.20 -11.98
N ILE A 677 10.00 19.51 -10.90
CA ILE A 677 8.81 19.83 -10.10
C ILE A 677 9.24 20.35 -8.72
N SER A 678 8.35 21.10 -8.07
CA SER A 678 8.54 21.57 -6.70
C SER A 678 7.29 21.32 -5.87
N ILE A 679 7.50 20.94 -4.62
CA ILE A 679 6.48 20.83 -3.59
C ILE A 679 6.81 21.87 -2.52
N VAL A 680 5.87 22.77 -2.24
CA VAL A 680 6.02 23.81 -1.21
C VAL A 680 4.93 23.63 -0.17
N LYS A 681 5.30 23.54 1.11
CA LYS A 681 4.33 23.39 2.20
C LYS A 681 3.66 24.74 2.50
N ASN A 682 2.32 24.79 2.53
CA ASN A 682 1.59 26.05 2.67
C ASN A 682 1.33 26.46 4.13
N ASN A 683 1.08 25.52 5.05
CA ASN A 683 0.74 25.82 6.45
C ASN A 683 1.72 25.18 7.47
N GLY A 684 1.57 25.50 8.77
CA GLY A 684 2.53 25.15 9.83
C GLY A 684 2.31 23.82 10.57
N ASN A 685 1.38 22.96 10.13
CA ASN A 685 1.21 21.65 10.80
C ASN A 685 2.28 20.67 10.35
N TRP A 686 2.67 19.74 11.22
CA TRP A 686 3.73 18.78 10.94
C TRP A 686 3.33 17.85 9.77
N LEU A 687 4.29 17.54 8.90
CA LEU A 687 4.18 16.65 7.73
C LEU A 687 5.39 15.71 7.67
N ALA A 688 5.16 14.43 7.33
CA ALA A 688 6.15 13.55 6.70
C ALA A 688 5.67 13.16 5.31
N LEU A 689 6.51 13.45 4.30
CA LEU A 689 6.32 12.96 2.94
C LEU A 689 7.19 11.72 2.72
N ASP A 690 6.54 10.60 2.43
CA ASP A 690 7.21 9.33 2.12
C ASP A 690 7.63 9.28 0.66
N ARG A 691 6.67 9.46 -0.26
CA ARG A 691 6.93 9.37 -1.69
C ARG A 691 5.88 10.09 -2.51
N ILE A 692 6.25 10.36 -3.76
CA ILE A 692 5.39 10.88 -4.81
C ILE A 692 5.18 9.76 -5.83
N GLU A 693 3.94 9.51 -6.20
CA GLU A 693 3.58 8.47 -7.17
C GLU A 693 3.05 9.10 -8.45
N PHE A 694 3.58 8.65 -9.58
CA PHE A 694 3.21 9.09 -10.92
C PHE A 694 2.36 8.01 -11.57
N VAL A 695 1.05 8.21 -11.58
CA VAL A 695 0.10 7.28 -12.20
C VAL A 695 -0.12 7.71 -13.66
N PRO A 696 0.39 6.97 -14.65
CA PRO A 696 0.25 7.31 -16.06
C PRO A 696 -1.22 7.27 -16.48
N LEU A 697 -1.67 8.29 -17.23
CA LEU A 697 -3.04 8.38 -17.76
C LEU A 697 -3.15 8.00 -19.25
N GLY A 698 -2.02 7.71 -19.91
CA GLY A 698 -1.92 7.35 -21.35
C GLY A 698 -1.09 8.36 -22.16
N GLU A 699 -0.44 7.91 -23.24
CA GLU A 699 0.32 8.74 -24.18
C GLU A 699 -0.63 9.57 -25.07
N ASP A 700 -0.70 10.87 -24.82
CA ASP A 700 -1.11 11.81 -25.87
C ASP A 700 0.13 12.17 -26.70
N THR A 701 0.25 11.56 -27.89
CA THR A 701 0.56 12.18 -29.20
C THR A 701 1.62 11.48 -30.07
N LYS A 702 1.17 11.04 -31.26
CA LYS A 702 1.71 11.62 -32.49
C LYS A 702 0.65 12.57 -33.07
N GLN A 703 1.03 13.83 -33.30
CA GLN A 703 0.19 14.80 -33.99
C GLN A 703 -0.05 14.38 -35.44
N GLN A 704 -1.22 13.79 -35.72
CA GLN A 704 -2.09 14.18 -36.83
C GLN A 704 -3.50 13.57 -36.66
N GLY A 705 -4.34 14.28 -35.89
CA GLY A 705 -5.80 14.20 -35.94
C GLY A 705 -6.47 12.92 -35.41
N GLU A 706 -6.49 12.72 -34.09
CA GLU A 706 -7.15 11.56 -33.45
C GLU A 706 -7.83 11.93 -32.11
N SER A 707 -8.70 11.02 -31.65
CA SER A 707 -9.70 11.12 -30.58
C SER A 707 -9.15 11.50 -29.19
N GLY A 708 -9.98 12.06 -28.32
CA GLY A 708 -9.64 12.42 -26.94
C GLY A 708 -10.07 13.83 -26.53
N TRP A 709 -9.64 14.26 -25.34
CA TRP A 709 -9.92 15.60 -24.83
C TRP A 709 -9.16 16.67 -25.63
N GLN A 710 -9.87 17.72 -26.05
CA GLN A 710 -9.30 18.85 -26.77
C GLN A 710 -9.76 20.16 -26.15
N GLN A 711 -8.82 21.04 -25.84
CA GLN A 711 -9.12 22.40 -25.40
C GLN A 711 -8.98 23.36 -26.58
N LYS A 712 -10.03 24.15 -26.84
CA LYS A 712 -10.02 25.21 -27.84
C LYS A 712 -10.72 26.44 -27.29
N ASP A 713 -10.07 27.60 -27.38
CA ASP A 713 -10.59 28.89 -26.90
C ASP A 713 -11.05 28.85 -25.43
N GLY A 714 -10.31 28.12 -24.58
CA GLY A 714 -10.61 27.96 -23.15
C GLY A 714 -11.77 27.00 -22.84
N LYS A 715 -12.32 26.31 -23.83
CA LYS A 715 -13.41 25.35 -23.69
C LYS A 715 -12.94 23.94 -23.99
N TRP A 716 -13.48 22.98 -23.27
CA TRP A 716 -13.17 21.56 -23.45
C TRP A 716 -14.18 20.89 -24.38
N TYR A 717 -13.65 20.00 -25.21
CA TYR A 717 -14.37 19.12 -26.12
C TYR A 717 -13.80 17.72 -25.96
N TYR A 718 -14.58 16.69 -26.26
CA TYR A 718 -14.08 15.34 -26.39
C TYR A 718 -14.37 14.83 -27.79
N ILE A 719 -13.34 14.34 -28.48
CA ILE A 719 -13.42 13.78 -29.83
C ILE A 719 -13.47 12.26 -29.69
N ASP A 720 -14.48 11.61 -30.26
CA ASP A 720 -14.56 10.14 -30.26
C ASP A 720 -13.66 9.50 -31.33
N GLU A 721 -13.56 8.18 -31.32
CA GLU A 721 -12.76 7.39 -32.28
C GLU A 721 -13.15 7.62 -33.74
N SER A 722 -14.40 8.05 -33.99
CA SER A 722 -14.90 8.42 -35.33
C SER A 722 -14.45 9.83 -35.75
N LYS A 723 -13.66 10.51 -34.91
CA LYS A 723 -13.13 11.87 -35.11
C LYS A 723 -14.22 12.94 -35.07
N GLU A 724 -15.36 12.64 -34.45
CA GLU A 724 -16.43 13.60 -34.23
C GLU A 724 -16.45 14.10 -32.79
N LYS A 725 -16.95 15.33 -32.59
CA LYS A 725 -17.21 15.84 -31.24
C LYS A 725 -18.30 15.01 -30.59
N VAL A 726 -18.02 14.47 -29.41
CA VAL A 726 -19.04 13.88 -28.55
C VAL A 726 -20.06 14.93 -28.15
N LYS A 727 -21.33 14.52 -28.14
CA LYS A 727 -22.50 15.32 -27.78
C LYS A 727 -23.35 14.52 -26.79
N GLY A 728 -23.95 15.21 -25.83
CA GLY A 728 -24.73 14.61 -24.76
C GLY A 728 -23.88 13.94 -23.67
N TRP A 729 -24.50 13.00 -22.96
CA TRP A 729 -23.87 12.25 -21.87
C TRP A 729 -22.79 11.30 -22.40
N LYS A 730 -21.64 11.29 -21.74
CA LYS A 730 -20.57 10.34 -22.03
C LYS A 730 -19.81 9.97 -20.76
N GLU A 731 -19.57 8.67 -20.61
CA GLU A 731 -18.64 8.16 -19.63
C GLU A 731 -17.23 8.12 -20.21
N ILE A 732 -16.28 8.72 -19.50
CA ILE A 732 -14.86 8.79 -19.86
C ILE A 732 -14.06 8.50 -18.60
N ASN A 733 -13.27 7.41 -18.61
CA ASN A 733 -12.45 6.97 -17.48
C ASN A 733 -13.24 6.81 -16.16
N GLY A 734 -14.42 6.18 -16.23
CA GLY A 734 -15.27 5.93 -15.06
C GLY A 734 -16.03 7.15 -14.53
N LYS A 735 -15.97 8.28 -15.25
CA LYS A 735 -16.59 9.55 -14.87
C LYS A 735 -17.58 10.02 -15.91
N TYR A 736 -18.67 10.63 -15.47
CA TYR A 736 -19.72 11.11 -16.36
C TYR A 736 -19.55 12.59 -16.66
N TYR A 737 -19.60 12.92 -17.95
CA TYR A 737 -19.53 14.27 -18.49
C TYR A 737 -20.74 14.52 -19.39
N TYR A 738 -21.07 15.79 -19.59
CA TYR A 738 -22.07 16.20 -20.56
C TYR A 738 -21.48 17.18 -21.56
N PHE A 739 -21.73 16.95 -22.85
CA PHE A 739 -21.28 17.81 -23.94
C PHE A 739 -22.48 18.44 -24.64
N GLY A 740 -22.45 19.75 -24.87
CA GLY A 740 -23.58 20.48 -25.43
C GLY A 740 -24.04 19.95 -26.78
N LYS A 741 -25.35 19.88 -26.98
CA LYS A 741 -26.01 19.49 -28.23
C LYS A 741 -26.86 20.64 -28.73
N THR A 742 -26.92 20.83 -30.05
CA THR A 742 -27.80 21.84 -30.65
C THR A 742 -29.25 21.63 -30.19
N GLY A 743 -29.84 22.64 -29.54
CA GLY A 743 -31.24 22.65 -29.11
C GLY A 743 -31.55 21.94 -27.78
N ASP A 744 -30.55 21.55 -26.99
CA ASP A 744 -30.75 20.86 -25.69
C ASP A 744 -31.09 21.80 -24.51
N GLY A 745 -30.98 23.12 -24.70
CA GLY A 745 -31.33 24.12 -23.68
C GLY A 745 -30.34 24.22 -22.51
N VAL A 746 -29.15 23.60 -22.61
CA VAL A 746 -28.15 23.52 -21.52
C VAL A 746 -27.30 24.82 -21.39
N GLY A 747 -27.57 25.81 -22.25
CA GLY A 747 -26.97 27.15 -22.19
C GLY A 747 -25.46 27.13 -22.49
N LEU A 748 -25.02 26.18 -23.32
CA LEU A 748 -23.64 26.10 -23.80
C LEU A 748 -23.53 26.83 -25.14
N SER A 749 -22.41 27.52 -25.34
CA SER A 749 -22.22 28.47 -26.44
C SER A 749 -21.78 27.81 -27.74
N THR A 750 -21.37 26.55 -27.70
CA THR A 750 -20.91 25.80 -28.86
C THR A 750 -21.26 24.32 -28.73
N GLU A 751 -21.62 23.69 -29.84
CA GLU A 751 -21.88 22.25 -29.86
C GLU A 751 -20.61 21.45 -29.54
N GLY A 752 -20.77 20.43 -28.68
CA GLY A 752 -19.72 19.59 -28.12
C GLY A 752 -18.93 20.24 -26.97
N GLU A 753 -19.30 21.44 -26.51
CA GLU A 753 -18.68 22.09 -25.34
C GLU A 753 -19.00 21.29 -24.07
N MET A 754 -17.99 20.99 -23.25
CA MET A 754 -18.16 20.31 -21.97
C MET A 754 -18.91 21.19 -20.96
N ALA A 755 -19.89 20.62 -20.27
CA ALA A 755 -20.65 21.28 -19.22
C ALA A 755 -19.80 21.52 -17.96
N ILE A 756 -19.97 22.70 -17.36
CA ILE A 756 -19.38 23.08 -16.06
C ILE A 756 -20.41 23.81 -15.18
N GLY A 757 -20.36 23.52 -13.88
CA GLY A 757 -21.29 23.98 -12.85
C GLY A 757 -22.72 23.47 -13.00
N TRP A 758 -23.65 24.22 -12.43
CA TRP A 758 -25.09 23.94 -12.48
C TRP A 758 -25.64 23.94 -13.90
N LYS A 759 -26.29 22.84 -14.28
CA LYS A 759 -26.93 22.65 -15.59
C LYS A 759 -28.26 21.93 -15.45
N LYS A 760 -29.27 22.46 -16.13
CA LYS A 760 -30.57 21.82 -16.28
C LYS A 760 -30.60 21.01 -17.57
N ILE A 761 -30.69 19.69 -17.47
CA ILE A 761 -30.72 18.76 -18.60
C ILE A 761 -32.01 17.93 -18.49
N ASN A 762 -32.86 17.95 -19.51
CA ASN A 762 -34.16 17.25 -19.53
C ASN A 762 -35.04 17.53 -18.29
N GLY A 763 -35.04 18.77 -17.81
CA GLY A 763 -35.85 19.18 -16.65
C GLY A 763 -35.21 18.92 -15.29
N LYS A 764 -34.11 18.16 -15.21
CA LYS A 764 -33.40 17.85 -13.96
C LYS A 764 -32.15 18.71 -13.80
N GLN A 765 -31.79 19.02 -12.55
CA GLN A 765 -30.58 19.77 -12.22
C GLN A 765 -29.41 18.83 -11.96
N TYR A 766 -28.28 19.15 -12.57
CA TYR A 766 -26.99 18.48 -12.41
C TYR A 766 -25.94 19.51 -12.04
N TYR A 767 -24.92 19.09 -11.30
CA TYR A 767 -23.71 19.87 -11.08
C TYR A 767 -22.52 19.19 -11.74
N PHE A 768 -21.75 19.94 -12.51
CA PHE A 768 -20.48 19.51 -13.09
C PHE A 768 -19.34 20.29 -12.44
N ALA A 769 -18.30 19.61 -11.98
CA ALA A 769 -17.21 20.22 -11.24
C ALA A 769 -16.56 21.38 -12.01
N ARG A 770 -16.18 22.43 -11.28
CA ARG A 770 -15.41 23.58 -11.79
C ARG A 770 -14.03 23.58 -11.15
N THR A 771 -12.99 23.93 -11.93
CA THR A 771 -11.65 24.05 -11.37
C THR A 771 -11.63 25.04 -10.18
N GLY A 772 -11.23 24.54 -9.01
CA GLY A 772 -11.09 25.33 -7.79
C GLY A 772 -12.38 25.59 -7.00
N ASP A 773 -13.47 24.89 -7.31
CA ASP A 773 -14.69 24.98 -6.50
C ASP A 773 -14.62 24.16 -5.19
N GLU A 774 -15.60 24.35 -4.32
CA GLU A 774 -15.68 23.71 -3.00
C GLU A 774 -16.12 22.23 -3.06
N SER A 775 -16.42 21.70 -4.26
CA SER A 775 -16.91 20.33 -4.43
C SER A 775 -15.88 19.27 -4.01
N GLY A 776 -14.58 19.58 -4.09
CA GLY A 776 -13.51 18.61 -3.83
C GLY A 776 -13.42 17.49 -4.88
N MET A 777 -14.16 17.60 -6.00
CA MET A 777 -14.13 16.65 -7.10
C MET A 777 -12.79 16.69 -7.86
N SER A 778 -12.33 15.53 -8.34
CA SER A 778 -10.95 15.37 -8.82
C SER A 778 -10.76 15.66 -10.31
N SER A 779 -11.83 15.94 -11.06
CA SER A 779 -11.77 16.31 -12.48
C SER A 779 -12.78 17.40 -12.81
N GLU A 780 -12.33 18.45 -13.51
CA GLU A 780 -13.21 19.49 -14.04
C GLU A 780 -14.24 18.88 -15.02
N GLY A 781 -15.49 19.31 -14.94
CA GLY A 781 -16.59 18.80 -15.75
C GLY A 781 -17.17 17.46 -15.31
N GLU A 782 -16.63 16.83 -14.26
CA GLU A 782 -17.18 15.60 -13.70
C GLU A 782 -18.56 15.86 -13.07
N MET A 783 -19.54 15.00 -13.36
CA MET A 783 -20.88 15.07 -12.79
C MET A 783 -20.89 14.64 -11.31
N ALA A 784 -21.47 15.47 -10.44
CA ALA A 784 -21.59 15.20 -9.01
C ALA A 784 -22.48 13.97 -8.72
N LYS A 785 -22.05 13.12 -7.78
CA LYS A 785 -22.80 12.00 -7.20
C LYS A 785 -22.61 11.95 -5.68
N GLY A 786 -23.71 11.84 -4.92
CA GLY A 786 -23.69 11.87 -3.46
C GLY A 786 -23.70 13.29 -2.89
N TRP A 787 -23.09 13.46 -1.72
CA TRP A 787 -23.12 14.71 -0.94
C TRP A 787 -22.04 15.71 -1.36
N TYR A 788 -22.43 16.96 -1.60
CA TYR A 788 -21.49 18.06 -1.86
C TYR A 788 -21.94 19.36 -1.20
N THR A 789 -20.97 20.13 -0.70
CA THR A 789 -21.20 21.51 -0.28
C THR A 789 -20.72 22.44 -1.38
N LEU A 790 -21.63 23.25 -1.92
CA LEU A 790 -21.38 24.18 -3.02
C LEU A 790 -21.89 25.56 -2.59
N ASP A 791 -21.03 26.58 -2.64
CA ASP A 791 -21.35 27.96 -2.24
C ASP A 791 -21.95 28.04 -0.82
N GLY A 792 -21.39 27.27 0.12
CA GLY A 792 -21.85 27.20 1.51
C GLY A 792 -23.19 26.48 1.75
N LYS A 793 -23.74 25.78 0.74
CA LYS A 793 -24.97 25.01 0.85
C LYS A 793 -24.74 23.54 0.53
N THR A 794 -25.41 22.65 1.25
CA THR A 794 -25.24 21.20 1.08
C THR A 794 -26.33 20.64 0.16
N TYR A 795 -25.90 19.84 -0.82
CA TYR A 795 -26.73 19.18 -1.82
C TYR A 795 -26.49 17.68 -1.78
N HIS A 796 -27.48 16.92 -2.23
CA HIS A 796 -27.32 15.49 -2.52
C HIS A 796 -27.72 15.20 -3.97
N PHE A 797 -26.89 14.45 -4.66
CA PHE A 797 -27.14 13.98 -6.03
C PHE A 797 -27.26 12.46 -6.03
N THR A 798 -28.21 11.91 -6.78
CA THR A 798 -28.32 10.45 -6.96
C THR A 798 -27.11 9.87 -7.69
N GLU A 799 -27.03 8.53 -7.77
CA GLU A 799 -26.05 7.83 -8.60
C GLU A 799 -26.10 8.21 -10.09
N ASN A 800 -27.26 8.71 -10.55
CA ASN A 800 -27.44 9.23 -11.91
C ASN A 800 -27.14 10.74 -12.01
N GLY A 801 -26.74 11.38 -10.92
CA GLY A 801 -26.42 12.81 -10.83
C GLY A 801 -27.62 13.75 -10.66
N ASP A 802 -28.83 13.21 -10.51
CA ASP A 802 -30.02 14.03 -10.30
C ASP A 802 -29.97 14.69 -8.91
N MET A 803 -29.98 16.02 -8.85
CA MET A 803 -30.08 16.78 -7.60
C MET A 803 -31.42 16.46 -6.90
N GLN A 804 -31.36 16.16 -5.61
CA GLN A 804 -32.54 15.83 -4.81
C GLN A 804 -33.27 17.10 -4.33
N ILE A 805 -34.59 17.01 -4.27
CA ILE A 805 -35.52 18.02 -3.74
C ILE A 805 -36.58 17.33 -2.89
N GLY A 806 -37.12 18.02 -1.89
CA GLY A 806 -38.12 17.49 -0.98
C GLY A 806 -37.54 16.48 0.02
N TRP A 807 -38.42 15.63 0.56
CA TRP A 807 -38.06 14.56 1.50
C TRP A 807 -37.39 13.40 0.76
N GLU A 808 -36.18 13.03 1.18
CA GLU A 808 -35.45 11.91 0.59
C GLU A 808 -34.83 11.03 1.69
N LYS A 809 -34.81 9.72 1.46
CA LYS A 809 -34.23 8.75 2.40
C LYS A 809 -32.87 8.28 1.93
N ILE A 810 -31.81 8.72 2.61
CA ILE A 810 -30.41 8.46 2.26
C ILE A 810 -29.76 7.70 3.42
N ASP A 811 -29.16 6.54 3.14
CA ASP A 811 -28.50 5.67 4.14
C ASP A 811 -29.35 5.38 5.39
N GLY A 812 -30.66 5.19 5.18
CA GLY A 812 -31.59 4.84 6.26
C GLY A 812 -32.17 6.04 7.02
N LYS A 813 -31.70 7.27 6.77
CA LYS A 813 -32.18 8.50 7.42
C LYS A 813 -32.92 9.41 6.44
N TYR A 814 -33.87 10.20 6.95
CA TYR A 814 -34.60 11.17 6.13
C TYR A 814 -33.94 12.55 6.22
N TYR A 815 -33.84 13.20 5.07
CA TYR A 815 -33.38 14.57 4.90
C TYR A 815 -34.42 15.35 4.10
N TYR A 816 -34.45 16.67 4.28
CA TYR A 816 -35.30 17.54 3.49
C TYR A 816 -34.45 18.54 2.69
N PHE A 817 -34.68 18.57 1.39
CA PHE A 817 -34.05 19.50 0.45
C PHE A 817 -35.10 20.49 -0.04
N THR A 818 -34.74 21.77 -0.15
CA THR A 818 -35.64 22.79 -0.71
C THR A 818 -35.87 22.57 -2.21
N GLU A 819 -36.75 23.36 -2.83
CA GLU A 819 -36.93 23.36 -4.29
C GLU A 819 -35.65 23.70 -5.07
N ASN A 820 -34.70 24.40 -4.42
CA ASN A 820 -33.39 24.70 -4.98
C ASN A 820 -32.35 23.60 -4.71
N GLY A 821 -32.72 22.54 -4.00
CA GLY A 821 -31.84 21.42 -3.63
C GLY A 821 -31.03 21.63 -2.35
N ASP A 822 -31.16 22.79 -1.71
CA ASP A 822 -30.43 23.11 -0.49
C ASP A 822 -30.96 22.25 0.67
N MET A 823 -30.11 21.46 1.33
CA MET A 823 -30.47 20.67 2.51
C MET A 823 -30.85 21.60 3.67
N GLN A 824 -31.94 21.29 4.36
CA GLN A 824 -32.37 22.01 5.55
C GLN A 824 -31.84 21.37 6.84
N THR A 825 -31.75 22.19 7.88
CA THR A 825 -31.39 21.80 9.25
C THR A 825 -32.32 22.53 10.22
N GLY A 826 -32.53 22.00 11.43
CA GLY A 826 -33.42 22.61 12.41
C GLY A 826 -34.90 22.44 12.07
N TRP A 827 -35.73 23.38 12.53
CA TRP A 827 -37.18 23.34 12.34
C TRP A 827 -37.59 23.58 10.89
N ILE A 828 -38.44 22.71 10.37
CA ILE A 828 -39.08 22.90 9.06
C ILE A 828 -40.59 22.65 9.16
N GLN A 829 -41.34 23.32 8.29
CA GLN A 829 -42.77 23.10 8.14
C GLN A 829 -43.09 22.72 6.69
N THR A 830 -43.66 21.53 6.49
CA THR A 830 -44.06 21.04 5.17
C THR A 830 -45.47 20.50 5.25
N GLU A 831 -46.35 20.89 4.32
CA GLU A 831 -47.75 20.47 4.28
C GLU A 831 -48.52 20.73 5.59
N GLY A 832 -48.17 21.82 6.31
CA GLY A 832 -48.80 22.19 7.58
C GLY A 832 -48.29 21.42 8.80
N LYS A 833 -47.38 20.46 8.63
CA LYS A 833 -46.78 19.65 9.69
C LYS A 833 -45.37 20.13 10.02
N TYR A 834 -44.98 19.98 11.28
CA TYR A 834 -43.67 20.40 11.77
C TYR A 834 -42.75 19.19 11.95
N TYR A 835 -41.49 19.39 11.57
CA TYR A 835 -40.40 18.41 11.71
C TYR A 835 -39.16 19.14 12.22
N HIS A 836 -38.24 18.37 12.81
CA HIS A 836 -36.95 18.90 13.23
C HIS A 836 -35.82 18.05 12.66
N LEU A 837 -34.85 18.71 12.03
CA LEU A 837 -33.66 18.12 11.47
C LEU A 837 -32.44 18.47 12.35
N THR A 838 -31.47 17.57 12.50
CA THR A 838 -30.21 17.89 13.20
C THR A 838 -29.38 18.92 12.44
N GLU A 839 -28.28 19.37 13.02
CA GLU A 839 -27.25 20.16 12.32
C GLU A 839 -26.66 19.42 11.10
N ASN A 840 -26.73 18.09 11.07
CA ASN A 840 -26.32 17.27 9.94
C ASN A 840 -27.48 17.01 8.95
N GLY A 841 -28.68 17.55 9.20
CA GLY A 841 -29.87 17.41 8.35
C GLY A 841 -30.72 16.17 8.63
N ASP A 842 -30.33 15.32 9.60
CA ASP A 842 -31.04 14.09 9.92
C ASP A 842 -32.40 14.40 10.57
N MET A 843 -33.49 13.85 10.05
CA MET A 843 -34.81 13.98 10.68
C MET A 843 -34.88 13.28 12.03
N GLN A 844 -35.38 14.01 13.02
CA GLN A 844 -35.58 13.51 14.37
C GLN A 844 -36.88 12.72 14.52
N THR A 845 -36.83 11.69 15.37
CA THR A 845 -37.99 10.89 15.80
C THR A 845 -37.94 10.67 17.32
N GLY A 846 -39.07 10.33 17.92
CA GLY A 846 -39.22 10.12 19.36
C GLY A 846 -39.11 11.39 20.19
N TRP A 847 -38.82 11.22 21.49
CA TRP A 847 -38.60 12.34 22.42
C TRP A 847 -37.28 13.03 22.14
N GLN A 848 -37.31 14.34 21.95
CA GLN A 848 -36.11 15.16 21.75
C GLN A 848 -36.16 16.44 22.59
N GLU A 849 -35.00 16.87 23.05
CA GLU A 849 -34.81 18.22 23.59
C GLU A 849 -34.13 19.08 22.53
N THR A 850 -34.78 20.16 22.13
CA THR A 850 -34.24 21.10 21.13
C THR A 850 -34.63 22.53 21.47
N ASP A 851 -33.97 23.49 20.84
CA ASP A 851 -34.32 24.91 20.94
C ASP A 851 -35.64 25.18 20.17
N ASP A 852 -36.46 26.08 20.68
CA ASP A 852 -37.76 26.48 20.12
C ASP A 852 -37.67 27.39 18.88
N GLY A 853 -36.45 27.55 18.32
CA GLY A 853 -36.15 28.47 17.23
C GLY A 853 -36.00 29.94 17.64
N ALA A 854 -36.33 30.31 18.88
CA ALA A 854 -36.18 31.64 19.46
C ALA A 854 -35.14 31.71 20.60
N GLY A 855 -34.45 30.58 20.88
CA GLY A 855 -33.37 30.47 21.86
C GLY A 855 -33.79 29.89 23.22
N GLY A 856 -35.02 29.40 23.36
CA GLY A 856 -35.50 28.67 24.54
C GLY A 856 -35.49 27.15 24.33
N LYS A 857 -35.07 26.37 25.33
CA LYS A 857 -35.10 24.90 25.23
C LYS A 857 -36.46 24.31 25.58
N GLY A 858 -36.85 23.24 24.89
CA GLY A 858 -38.08 22.50 25.15
C GLY A 858 -37.95 21.02 24.80
N ARG A 859 -38.85 20.21 25.35
CA ARG A 859 -38.96 18.78 25.05
C ARG A 859 -40.15 18.54 24.12
N TYR A 860 -39.91 17.84 23.02
CA TYR A 860 -40.85 17.62 21.93
C TYR A 860 -40.94 16.13 21.63
N TYR A 861 -42.05 15.69 21.04
CA TYR A 861 -42.18 14.33 20.54
C TYR A 861 -42.42 14.35 19.03
N PHE A 862 -41.62 13.58 18.31
CA PHE A 862 -41.74 13.38 16.87
C PHE A 862 -42.16 11.93 16.61
N GLY A 863 -43.12 11.71 15.70
CA GLY A 863 -43.69 10.39 15.45
C GLY A 863 -42.62 9.34 15.13
N VAL A 864 -42.79 8.14 15.66
CA VAL A 864 -41.96 6.97 15.38
C VAL A 864 -42.78 6.00 14.53
N LYS A 865 -42.18 5.44 13.48
CA LYS A 865 -42.88 4.52 12.58
C LYS A 865 -43.51 3.34 13.36
N GLY A 866 -44.84 3.25 13.31
CA GLY A 866 -45.60 2.17 13.94
C GLY A 866 -45.87 2.35 15.43
N ASP A 867 -45.60 3.53 15.99
CA ASP A 867 -45.99 3.83 17.37
C ASP A 867 -47.51 4.02 17.53
N GLU A 868 -47.95 4.12 18.79
CA GLU A 868 -49.38 4.25 19.13
C GLU A 868 -49.91 5.69 18.99
N THR A 869 -49.10 6.65 18.56
CA THR A 869 -49.53 8.05 18.42
C THR A 869 -50.37 8.27 17.16
N GLY A 870 -50.16 7.43 16.14
CA GLY A 870 -50.79 7.58 14.82
C GLY A 870 -50.19 8.71 13.97
N LEU A 871 -49.11 9.34 14.42
CA LEU A 871 -48.39 10.37 13.68
C LEU A 871 -47.56 9.76 12.54
N ALA A 872 -47.31 10.53 11.48
CA ALA A 872 -46.30 10.14 10.49
C ALA A 872 -44.90 10.13 11.13
N GLU A 873 -43.99 9.35 10.56
CA GLU A 873 -42.60 9.31 11.04
C GLU A 873 -41.99 10.73 10.97
N GLY A 874 -41.47 11.21 12.10
CA GLY A 874 -40.89 12.54 12.26
C GLY A 874 -41.88 13.68 12.49
N GLU A 875 -43.19 13.46 12.36
CA GLU A 875 -44.21 14.51 12.56
C GLU A 875 -44.29 14.90 14.04
N MET A 876 -44.20 16.20 14.32
CA MET A 876 -44.30 16.71 15.69
C MET A 876 -45.72 16.51 16.27
N ALA A 877 -45.79 15.94 17.46
CA ALA A 877 -47.02 15.76 18.21
C ALA A 877 -47.58 17.11 18.72
N LEU A 878 -48.91 17.24 18.68
CA LEU A 878 -49.67 18.36 19.21
C LEU A 878 -50.87 17.85 20.01
N GLY A 879 -51.25 18.58 21.06
CA GLY A 879 -52.38 18.26 21.90
C GLY A 879 -52.11 17.11 22.88
N ILE A 880 -53.19 16.46 23.33
CA ILE A 880 -53.09 15.29 24.21
C ILE A 880 -52.65 14.07 23.38
N THR A 881 -51.43 13.60 23.60
CA THR A 881 -50.84 12.46 22.86
C THR A 881 -50.47 11.35 23.82
N LYS A 882 -50.82 10.12 23.45
CA LYS A 882 -50.47 8.92 24.21
C LYS A 882 -49.16 8.34 23.67
N ILE A 883 -48.13 8.28 24.51
CA ILE A 883 -46.78 7.84 24.15
C ILE A 883 -46.32 6.79 25.18
N ASN A 884 -46.02 5.58 24.72
CA ASN A 884 -45.60 4.44 25.56
C ASN A 884 -46.53 4.16 26.75
N GLY A 885 -47.84 4.21 26.55
CA GLY A 885 -48.86 3.96 27.56
C GLY A 885 -49.26 5.18 28.39
N VAL A 886 -48.55 6.30 28.25
CA VAL A 886 -48.66 7.49 29.09
C VAL A 886 -49.17 8.68 28.28
N TYR A 887 -50.10 9.46 28.84
CA TYR A 887 -50.64 10.64 28.17
C TYR A 887 -49.83 11.88 28.54
N TYR A 888 -49.46 12.66 27.53
CA TYR A 888 -48.77 13.94 27.64
C TYR A 888 -49.58 15.02 26.92
N TYR A 889 -49.34 16.28 27.25
CA TYR A 889 -49.84 17.41 26.46
C TYR A 889 -48.68 18.16 25.82
N LEU A 890 -48.70 18.21 24.49
CA LEU A 890 -47.78 18.96 23.66
C LEU A 890 -48.52 20.23 23.23
N GLU A 891 -48.06 21.39 23.71
CA GLU A 891 -48.79 22.67 23.64
C GLU A 891 -49.22 23.02 22.20
N GLU A 892 -50.42 23.59 22.01
CA GLU A 892 -50.96 23.87 20.66
C GLU A 892 -50.84 25.34 20.22
N TYR A 893 -50.61 26.26 21.16
CA TYR A 893 -50.75 27.71 20.91
C TYR A 893 -49.49 28.53 21.19
N SER A 894 -49.11 28.72 22.46
CA SER A 894 -48.05 29.67 22.84
C SER A 894 -46.65 29.07 22.86
N ASN A 895 -46.53 27.76 23.05
CA ASN A 895 -45.27 27.02 23.06
C ASN A 895 -45.37 25.79 22.15
N VAL A 896 -45.89 25.99 20.93
CA VAL A 896 -46.34 24.92 20.01
C VAL A 896 -45.39 23.72 20.00
N GLY A 897 -45.92 22.53 20.31
CA GLY A 897 -45.20 21.25 20.36
C GLY A 897 -44.44 20.95 21.65
N LYS A 898 -44.18 21.95 22.50
CA LYS A 898 -43.42 21.76 23.75
C LYS A 898 -44.26 20.99 24.77
N MET A 899 -43.65 20.00 25.42
CA MET A 899 -44.27 19.22 26.48
C MET A 899 -44.62 20.11 27.68
N ALA A 900 -45.89 20.11 28.07
CA ALA A 900 -46.38 20.85 29.22
C ALA A 900 -46.10 20.11 30.54
N THR A 901 -45.81 20.88 31.58
CA THR A 901 -45.74 20.45 32.97
C THR A 901 -46.58 21.39 33.84
N GLY A 902 -47.07 20.88 34.97
CA GLY A 902 -47.89 21.62 35.92
C GLY A 902 -49.35 21.74 35.49
N TRP A 903 -50.02 22.76 36.03
CA TRP A 903 -51.44 23.02 35.75
C TRP A 903 -51.63 23.62 34.35
N ARG A 904 -52.63 23.13 33.61
CA ARG A 904 -53.07 23.69 32.32
C ARG A 904 -54.58 23.77 32.26
N GLU A 905 -55.07 24.83 31.63
CA GLU A 905 -56.48 24.98 31.27
C GLU A 905 -56.60 24.85 29.77
N MET A 906 -57.32 23.82 29.33
CA MET A 906 -57.47 23.44 27.93
C MET A 906 -58.83 22.80 27.72
N HIS A 907 -59.44 23.02 26.54
CA HIS A 907 -60.76 22.49 26.17
C HIS A 907 -61.88 22.69 27.23
N GLY A 908 -61.86 23.82 27.95
CA GLY A 908 -62.86 24.14 28.98
C GLY A 908 -62.70 23.38 30.31
N GLY A 909 -61.55 22.74 30.55
CA GLY A 909 -61.23 22.01 31.76
C GLY A 909 -59.84 22.28 32.30
N LYS A 910 -59.61 21.91 33.57
CA LYS A 910 -58.33 22.03 34.24
C LYS A 910 -57.64 20.67 34.35
N TYR A 911 -56.38 20.59 33.97
CA TYR A 911 -55.58 19.37 33.91
C TYR A 911 -54.26 19.58 34.64
N TYR A 912 -53.65 18.50 35.12
CA TYR A 912 -52.33 18.53 35.73
C TYR A 912 -51.39 17.54 35.04
N PHE A 913 -50.22 18.03 34.65
CA PHE A 913 -49.13 17.25 34.09
C PHE A 913 -47.97 17.23 35.08
N ASN A 914 -47.40 16.06 35.32
CA ASN A 914 -46.48 15.84 36.42
C ASN A 914 -45.25 16.77 36.38
N GLU A 915 -44.99 17.47 37.48
CA GLU A 915 -43.71 18.16 37.70
C GLU A 915 -42.83 17.33 38.63
N VAL A 916 -41.52 17.31 38.37
CA VAL A 916 -40.56 16.67 39.26
C VAL A 916 -40.66 17.29 40.66
N GLY A 917 -40.86 16.45 41.69
CA GLY A 917 -41.01 16.90 43.07
C GLY A 917 -42.43 17.29 43.51
N SER A 918 -43.43 17.22 42.63
CA SER A 918 -44.83 17.59 42.93
C SER A 918 -45.57 16.67 43.92
N GLY A 919 -45.00 15.53 44.30
CA GLY A 919 -45.60 14.59 45.27
C GLY A 919 -46.73 13.72 44.73
N THR A 920 -46.91 13.66 43.41
CA THR A 920 -47.99 12.93 42.72
C THR A 920 -47.86 11.41 42.74
N GLY A 921 -46.65 10.89 42.96
CA GLY A 921 -46.33 9.47 42.79
C GLY A 921 -46.45 8.98 41.34
N MET A 922 -46.39 9.88 40.36
CA MET A 922 -46.33 9.56 38.93
C MET A 922 -44.88 9.33 38.50
N ASN A 923 -44.68 8.48 37.48
CA ASN A 923 -43.36 7.96 37.13
C ASN A 923 -42.60 8.85 36.15
N TYR A 924 -43.32 9.62 35.32
CA TYR A 924 -42.71 10.41 34.27
C TYR A 924 -43.06 11.89 34.42
N GLU A 925 -42.09 12.78 34.17
CA GLU A 925 -42.34 14.21 34.05
C GLU A 925 -43.24 14.48 32.84
N GLY A 926 -44.22 15.37 32.98
CA GLY A 926 -45.23 15.64 31.95
C GLY A 926 -46.38 14.62 31.88
N GLU A 927 -46.36 13.56 32.69
CA GLU A 927 -47.45 12.56 32.75
C GLU A 927 -48.77 13.20 33.20
N MET A 928 -49.85 12.95 32.44
CA MET A 928 -51.19 13.43 32.77
C MET A 928 -51.76 12.74 34.01
N ALA A 929 -52.16 13.53 34.99
CA ALA A 929 -52.77 13.04 36.22
C ALA A 929 -54.11 12.34 35.96
N MET A 930 -54.28 11.14 36.53
CA MET A 930 -55.49 10.32 36.41
C MET A 930 -55.86 9.66 37.76
N GLY A 931 -57.12 9.83 38.19
CA GLY A 931 -57.65 9.40 39.48
C GLY A 931 -57.21 10.30 40.64
N HIS A 932 -57.19 9.74 41.86
CA HIS A 932 -56.72 10.45 43.05
C HIS A 932 -55.21 10.71 42.98
N LYS A 933 -54.80 11.98 43.07
CA LYS A 933 -53.40 12.40 43.10
C LYS A 933 -53.19 13.48 44.16
N THR A 934 -52.01 13.47 44.78
CA THR A 934 -51.55 14.54 45.66
C THR A 934 -50.63 15.45 44.87
N VAL A 935 -50.98 16.73 44.72
CA VAL A 935 -50.16 17.73 44.03
C VAL A 935 -49.78 18.79 45.06
N TRP A 936 -48.49 18.94 45.34
CA TRP A 936 -47.95 19.91 46.31
C TRP A 936 -48.69 19.87 47.67
N GLY A 937 -48.99 18.65 48.16
CA GLY A 937 -49.63 18.41 49.45
C GLY A 937 -51.17 18.49 49.48
N LYS A 938 -51.83 18.82 48.36
CA LYS A 938 -53.31 18.84 48.24
C LYS A 938 -53.81 17.67 47.40
N LYS A 939 -54.99 17.13 47.73
CA LYS A 939 -55.58 15.98 47.04
C LYS A 939 -56.55 16.43 45.96
N TYR A 940 -56.47 15.78 44.80
CA TYR A 940 -57.29 16.08 43.63
C TYR A 940 -57.77 14.78 42.99
N TYR A 941 -58.97 14.78 42.42
CA TYR A 941 -59.47 13.69 41.59
C TYR A 941 -59.57 14.11 40.12
N PHE A 942 -58.84 13.40 39.26
CA PHE A 942 -58.84 13.58 37.81
C PHE A 942 -59.60 12.43 37.12
N GLN A 943 -60.42 12.73 36.12
CA GLN A 943 -61.27 11.76 35.42
C GLN A 943 -60.46 10.64 34.74
N ARG A 944 -60.91 9.38 34.83
CA ARG A 944 -60.25 8.22 34.21
C ARG A 944 -61.01 7.62 33.03
N GLU A 945 -62.31 7.48 33.18
CA GLU A 945 -63.09 6.53 32.39
C GLU A 945 -63.61 7.12 31.08
N ASN A 946 -64.16 8.34 31.14
CA ASN A 946 -64.72 8.99 29.97
C ASN A 946 -63.62 9.54 29.06
N ILE A 947 -63.55 9.04 27.82
CA ILE A 947 -62.54 9.41 26.81
C ILE A 947 -62.57 10.92 26.51
N SER A 948 -63.77 11.52 26.46
CA SER A 948 -63.95 12.92 26.05
C SER A 948 -63.40 13.95 27.04
N ASN A 949 -63.22 13.58 28.30
CA ASN A 949 -62.67 14.46 29.34
C ASN A 949 -61.68 13.76 30.27
N ARG A 950 -60.98 12.74 29.76
CA ARG A 950 -59.96 11.99 30.49
C ARG A 950 -58.86 12.94 30.99
N GLY A 951 -58.51 12.84 32.27
CA GLY A 951 -57.52 13.69 32.93
C GLY A 951 -58.05 15.04 33.42
N GLN A 952 -59.31 15.39 33.13
CA GLN A 952 -59.92 16.64 33.61
C GLN A 952 -60.16 16.57 35.12
N LEU A 953 -59.74 17.60 35.85
CA LEU A 953 -60.02 17.79 37.26
C LEU A 953 -61.54 17.85 37.50
N GLN A 954 -62.03 17.01 38.42
CA GLN A 954 -63.45 17.00 38.81
C GLN A 954 -63.68 17.74 40.12
N TYR A 955 -62.84 17.50 41.13
CA TYR A 955 -62.91 18.14 42.44
C TYR A 955 -61.56 18.08 43.18
N SER A 956 -61.40 18.95 44.17
CA SER A 956 -60.27 18.97 45.11
C SER A 956 -60.77 18.68 46.54
N GLU A 957 -59.98 17.93 47.31
CA GLU A 957 -60.22 17.62 48.73
C GLU A 957 -59.37 18.50 49.65
#